data_AF-A0A3D0QG07-F1
#
_entry.id   AF-A0A3D0QG07-F1
#
_cell.length_a   1.000
_cell.length_b   1.000
_cell.length_c   1.000
_cell.angle_alpha   90.00
_cell.angle_beta   90.00
_cell.angle_gamma   90.00
#
_symmetry.space_group_name_H-M   'P 1'
#
loop_
_entity.id
_entity.type
_entity.pdbx_description
1 polymer ?
#
loop_
_entity_poly.entity_id
_entity_poly.type
_entity_poly.pdbx_seq_one_letter_code
_entity_poly.pdbx_strand_id
1 'polypeptide(L)'
;MSETNMISVHENIAPHLNEIAERLWSGHAAVMIGAGFSKNAKPNGSSCPDFPNWSQLGDLFYEKIDGRNPDGKKYLNILKLADEVQAALGRPALDQLLRSTIPDKDYEPSILHVKLLDLPWTDVFTTNYDTLLERACISVTSQKYDVVVNKEDLVYSERPRIIKLHGSFPSERPFIITEEDYRRYPQDFAPFVNTVQQALLENTLCLLGFSGDDPNFLQWIGWIRDNLGKHNSPRIYLAGIFHLTDAQKKLLEQRNIVIVDFTDCAGIEGDHYRALDRFIDYLLSRKAETNRLEWPRRKGRINPDFNNPDKAAQVAEILAAWTTERLSYPGWCVLPEDRRSFLWRFTQNWIGFISSKDILPAPMDIEFAYELNWRMEKCLVPISSNQSELIEKILQPYLPILVGDSINTVVTSTDNPERQGVILETIRLMWLHLALSMLRFYREEGLIDKWHTTDKKLDDLKRYLSQDQNAFLHFERTFFSLFALDLPEMRKQLMAWPSNESLPYWEAKRAGLLAEIGQIEDAEKIIEQSLHTIRSKLNLRPVTTDYTLVSQEAFTMLLLQYVRNAVQLKKGNWEAIEEVGRQFTERWNALKQYKCDPWNELELFKRCLTGMPIEQHVFTEKREFDIGRVTKTHHMGFNDEARAATQN
;
A
#
# COMPACT_ATOMS: atom_id res chain seq x y z
N MET A 1 -18.22 1.53 -3.40
CA MET A 1 -17.39 2.52 -4.12
C MET A 1 -17.37 3.78 -3.25
N SER A 2 -16.41 3.93 -2.36
CA SER A 2 -16.20 5.20 -1.67
C SER A 2 -15.40 6.10 -2.60
N GLU A 3 -15.99 7.19 -3.05
CA GLU A 3 -15.29 8.28 -3.74
C GLU A 3 -14.15 8.75 -2.84
N THR A 4 -12.94 8.21 -3.06
CA THR A 4 -11.71 8.95 -2.80
C THR A 4 -11.91 10.31 -3.44
N ASN A 5 -11.94 11.39 -2.65
CA ASN A 5 -11.94 12.78 -3.10
C ASN A 5 -11.06 12.89 -4.35
N MET A 6 -11.64 12.78 -5.54
CA MET A 6 -10.88 12.82 -6.77
C MET A 6 -10.50 14.28 -6.90
N ILE A 7 -9.21 14.55 -6.74
CA ILE A 7 -8.65 15.85 -7.07
C ILE A 7 -9.02 16.11 -8.52
N SER A 8 -9.97 17.03 -8.74
CA SER A 8 -10.47 17.37 -10.05
C SER A 8 -9.34 18.00 -10.87
N VAL A 9 -9.04 17.38 -12.00
CA VAL A 9 -8.09 17.84 -13.00
C VAL A 9 -8.78 17.78 -14.36
N HIS A 10 -8.36 18.64 -15.29
CA HIS A 10 -8.96 18.68 -16.62
C HIS A 10 -8.78 17.33 -17.36
N GLU A 11 -9.79 16.87 -18.10
CA GLU A 11 -9.82 15.53 -18.71
C GLU A 11 -8.61 15.27 -19.63
N ASN A 12 -8.13 16.30 -20.32
CA ASN A 12 -6.97 16.21 -21.23
C ASN A 12 -5.63 15.91 -20.53
N ILE A 13 -5.44 16.33 -19.27
CA ILE A 13 -4.17 16.09 -18.54
C ILE A 13 -4.23 14.84 -17.67
N ALA A 14 -5.43 14.33 -17.37
CA ALA A 14 -5.61 13.17 -16.48
C ALA A 14 -4.87 11.90 -16.94
N PRO A 15 -4.86 11.51 -18.23
CA PRO A 15 -4.12 10.33 -18.69
C PRO A 15 -2.61 10.45 -18.44
N HIS A 16 -2.04 11.63 -18.69
CA HIS A 16 -0.63 11.91 -18.47
C HIS A 16 -0.27 11.89 -16.99
N LEU A 17 -1.11 12.48 -16.13
CA LEU A 17 -0.92 12.44 -14.68
C LEU A 17 -1.04 11.02 -14.12
N ASN A 18 -1.94 10.19 -14.66
CA ASN A 18 -2.04 8.78 -14.28
C ASN A 18 -0.77 8.00 -14.66
N GLU A 19 -0.25 8.21 -15.87
CA GLU A 19 1.00 7.58 -16.33
C GLU A 19 2.20 8.01 -15.46
N ILE A 20 2.33 9.31 -15.15
CA ILE A 20 3.35 9.81 -14.23
C ILE A 20 3.21 9.16 -12.85
N ALA A 21 2.00 9.12 -12.29
CA ALA A 21 1.77 8.53 -10.97
C ALA A 21 2.11 7.04 -10.94
N GLU A 22 1.70 6.27 -11.95
CA GLU A 22 2.03 4.85 -12.05
C GLU A 22 3.55 4.61 -12.09
N ARG A 23 4.27 5.41 -12.90
CA ARG A 23 5.73 5.33 -13.01
C ARG A 23 6.43 5.74 -11.73
N LEU A 24 5.93 6.79 -11.05
CA LEU A 24 6.43 7.25 -9.77
C LEU A 24 6.28 6.18 -8.69
N TRP A 25 5.08 5.65 -8.51
CA TRP A 25 4.80 4.65 -7.47
C TRP A 25 5.37 3.27 -7.76
N SER A 26 5.81 3.00 -9.00
CA SER A 26 6.56 1.80 -9.36
C SER A 26 8.09 1.96 -9.31
N GLY A 27 8.60 3.13 -8.89
CA GLY A 27 10.04 3.38 -8.76
C GLY A 27 10.77 3.63 -10.08
N HIS A 28 10.03 4.06 -11.12
CA HIS A 28 10.54 4.34 -12.46
C HIS A 28 10.29 5.79 -12.89
N ALA A 29 10.35 6.75 -11.95
CA ALA A 29 10.22 8.17 -12.26
C ALA A 29 11.34 9.00 -11.62
N ALA A 30 11.85 9.96 -12.39
CA ALA A 30 12.81 10.96 -11.95
C ALA A 30 12.24 12.35 -12.19
N VAL A 31 12.74 13.34 -11.47
CA VAL A 31 12.32 14.74 -11.64
C VAL A 31 13.51 15.65 -11.87
N MET A 32 13.35 16.64 -12.73
CA MET A 32 14.31 17.71 -12.98
C MET A 32 13.70 19.06 -12.61
N ILE A 33 14.36 19.76 -11.69
CA ILE A 33 13.89 20.99 -11.09
C ILE A 33 14.69 22.18 -11.62
N GLY A 34 14.00 23.16 -12.19
CA GLY A 34 14.59 24.40 -12.69
C GLY A 34 14.38 25.61 -11.77
N ALA A 35 14.95 26.75 -12.16
CA ALA A 35 14.96 27.97 -11.35
C ALA A 35 13.55 28.54 -11.10
N GLY A 36 12.57 28.21 -11.95
CA GLY A 36 11.18 28.58 -11.73
C GLY A 36 10.57 27.93 -10.49
N PHE A 37 11.10 26.80 -10.02
CA PHE A 37 10.62 26.15 -8.81
C PHE A 37 11.08 26.90 -7.54
N SER A 38 12.32 27.43 -7.54
CA SER A 38 12.89 28.21 -6.43
C SER A 38 12.09 29.48 -6.10
N LYS A 39 11.34 30.02 -7.08
CA LYS A 39 10.40 31.14 -6.86
C LYS A 39 9.25 30.84 -5.91
N ASN A 40 8.96 29.55 -5.67
CA ASN A 40 7.93 29.12 -4.73
C ASN A 40 8.45 28.99 -3.30
N ALA A 41 9.68 29.43 -3.02
CA ALA A 41 10.27 29.43 -1.69
C ALA A 41 9.65 30.53 -0.80
N LYS A 42 9.76 30.36 0.52
CA LYS A 42 9.23 31.30 1.49
C LYS A 42 10.29 32.34 1.84
N PRO A 43 10.04 33.65 1.65
CA PRO A 43 10.99 34.68 2.06
C PRO A 43 11.07 34.78 3.58
N ASN A 44 12.27 35.02 4.12
CA ASN A 44 12.49 35.16 5.57
C ASN A 44 11.96 36.49 6.12
N GLY A 45 11.73 37.49 5.25
CA GLY A 45 11.20 38.80 5.62
C GLY A 45 10.54 39.52 4.45
N SER A 46 9.92 40.67 4.74
CA SER A 46 9.11 41.43 3.77
C SER A 46 9.93 42.16 2.68
N SER A 47 11.26 42.17 2.80
CA SER A 47 12.17 42.92 1.93
C SER A 47 13.27 42.03 1.35
N CYS A 48 12.94 40.78 1.00
CA CYS A 48 13.85 39.88 0.31
C CYS A 48 13.83 40.16 -1.20
N PRO A 49 14.99 40.21 -1.87
CA PRO A 49 15.03 40.31 -3.33
C PRO A 49 14.50 39.01 -3.96
N ASP A 50 13.79 39.12 -5.08
CA ASP A 50 13.24 37.94 -5.77
C ASP A 50 14.32 37.12 -6.48
N PHE A 51 14.07 35.81 -6.66
CA PHE A 51 14.91 34.96 -7.50
C PHE A 51 14.92 35.47 -8.95
N PRO A 52 16.10 35.76 -9.53
CA PRO A 52 16.19 36.29 -10.89
C PRO A 52 15.78 35.22 -11.91
N ASN A 53 15.09 35.66 -12.97
CA ASN A 53 14.97 34.86 -14.19
C ASN A 53 16.23 35.01 -15.07
N TRP A 54 16.37 34.16 -16.10
CA TRP A 54 17.52 34.21 -17.00
C TRP A 54 17.74 35.59 -17.65
N SER A 55 16.67 36.28 -18.07
CA SER A 55 16.79 37.65 -18.60
C SER A 55 17.26 38.67 -17.56
N GLN A 56 16.75 38.63 -16.33
CA GLN A 56 17.18 39.53 -15.27
C GLN A 56 18.66 39.31 -14.92
N LEU A 57 19.12 38.06 -14.96
CA LEU A 57 20.53 37.75 -14.77
C LEU A 57 21.41 38.31 -15.91
N GLY A 58 20.93 38.22 -17.15
CA GLY A 58 21.61 38.82 -18.30
C GLY A 58 21.68 40.35 -18.22
N ASP A 59 20.62 41.00 -17.76
CA ASP A 59 20.59 42.46 -17.58
C ASP A 59 21.66 42.90 -16.56
N LEU A 60 21.84 42.12 -15.49
CA LEU A 60 22.88 42.36 -14.49
C LEU A 60 24.30 42.13 -15.02
N PHE A 61 24.52 41.11 -15.86
CA PHE A 61 25.80 40.92 -16.53
C PHE A 61 26.13 42.08 -17.46
N TYR A 62 25.13 42.58 -18.19
CA TYR A 62 25.27 43.71 -19.10
C TYR A 62 25.62 44.99 -18.34
N GLU A 63 24.89 45.28 -17.27
CA GLU A 63 25.14 46.43 -16.39
C GLU A 63 26.54 46.37 -15.77
N LYS A 64 27.02 45.17 -15.42
CA LYS A 64 28.35 44.99 -14.84
C LYS A 64 29.48 45.33 -15.82
N ILE A 65 29.29 45.07 -17.11
CA ILE A 65 30.28 45.34 -18.17
C ILE A 65 30.18 46.80 -18.64
N ASP A 66 28.99 47.24 -19.04
CA ASP A 66 28.77 48.51 -19.74
C ASP A 66 28.40 49.67 -18.79
N GLY A 67 28.15 49.40 -17.51
CA GLY A 67 27.78 50.40 -16.50
C GLY A 67 26.42 51.06 -16.74
N ARG A 68 25.60 50.50 -17.65
CA ARG A 68 24.26 50.98 -18.01
C ARG A 68 23.32 49.80 -18.18
N ASN A 69 22.05 50.00 -17.84
CA ASN A 69 20.98 49.05 -18.10
C ASN A 69 20.78 48.90 -19.63
N PRO A 70 20.47 47.71 -20.18
CA PRO A 70 20.17 47.60 -21.60
C PRO A 70 18.85 48.35 -21.88
N ASP A 71 18.93 49.56 -22.47
CA ASP A 71 17.78 50.36 -22.93
C ASP A 71 17.01 49.64 -24.06
N GLY A 72 16.34 48.51 -23.76
CA GLY A 72 15.59 47.70 -24.71
C GLY A 72 16.44 46.91 -25.72
N LYS A 73 17.78 46.94 -25.63
CA LYS A 73 18.66 46.08 -26.43
C LYS A 73 18.62 44.65 -25.88
N LYS A 74 17.98 43.72 -26.61
CA LYS A 74 18.11 42.29 -26.31
C LYS A 74 19.50 41.81 -26.69
N TYR A 75 20.33 41.46 -25.70
CA TYR A 75 21.51 40.64 -25.97
C TYR A 75 21.04 39.27 -26.49
N LEU A 76 21.73 38.75 -27.51
CA LEU A 76 21.32 37.52 -28.20
C LEU A 76 21.55 36.26 -27.36
N ASN A 77 22.55 36.26 -26.47
CA ASN A 77 22.94 35.08 -25.70
C ASN A 77 23.54 35.48 -24.34
N ILE A 78 22.90 35.04 -23.24
CA ILE A 78 23.34 35.33 -21.86
C ILE A 78 24.65 34.60 -21.54
N LEU A 79 24.87 33.42 -22.11
CA LEU A 79 26.08 32.63 -21.89
C LEU A 79 27.33 33.35 -22.41
N LYS A 80 27.19 33.97 -23.59
CA LYS A 80 28.26 34.79 -24.19
C LYS A 80 28.55 36.03 -23.36
N LEU A 81 27.51 36.65 -22.81
CA LEU A 81 27.66 37.80 -21.93
C LEU A 81 28.36 37.41 -20.62
N ALA A 82 28.08 36.22 -20.08
CA ALA A 82 28.81 35.69 -18.94
C ALA A 82 30.30 35.43 -19.26
N ASP A 83 30.63 34.96 -20.48
CA ASP A 83 32.02 34.87 -20.94
C ASP A 83 32.70 36.24 -21.05
N GLU A 84 31.98 37.27 -21.53
CA GLU A 84 32.49 38.64 -21.58
C GLU A 84 32.77 39.18 -20.16
N VAL A 85 31.88 38.92 -19.18
CA VAL A 85 32.12 39.28 -17.76
C VAL A 85 33.36 38.55 -17.24
N GLN A 86 33.48 37.25 -17.53
CA GLN A 86 34.62 36.44 -17.10
C GLN A 86 35.94 36.94 -17.73
N ALA A 87 35.92 37.33 -19.01
CA ALA A 87 37.09 37.84 -19.71
C ALA A 87 37.52 39.23 -19.21
N ALA A 88 36.56 40.08 -18.86
CA ALA A 88 36.81 41.44 -18.38
C ALA A 88 37.24 41.50 -16.91
N LEU A 89 36.59 40.71 -16.04
CA LEU A 89 36.71 40.83 -14.57
C LEU A 89 37.24 39.56 -13.89
N GLY A 90 37.39 38.46 -14.61
CA GLY A 90 37.84 37.16 -14.10
C GLY A 90 36.71 36.31 -13.50
N ARG A 91 36.97 34.98 -13.39
CA ARG A 91 36.03 34.01 -12.81
C ARG A 91 35.59 34.33 -11.36
N PRO A 92 36.47 34.78 -10.45
CA PRO A 92 36.05 35.10 -9.09
C PRO A 92 34.99 36.20 -9.01
N ALA A 93 35.06 37.20 -9.89
CA ALA A 93 34.09 38.29 -9.95
C ALA A 93 32.73 37.80 -10.47
N LEU A 94 32.71 36.93 -11.48
CA LEU A 94 31.50 36.29 -11.99
C LEU A 94 30.84 35.40 -10.93
N ASP A 95 31.61 34.54 -10.26
CA ASP A 95 31.09 33.68 -9.18
C ASP A 95 30.53 34.51 -8.01
N GLN A 96 31.17 35.62 -7.67
CA GLN A 96 30.69 36.55 -6.65
C GLN A 96 29.38 37.24 -7.09
N LEU A 97 29.29 37.64 -8.35
CA LEU A 97 28.08 38.25 -8.91
C LEU A 97 26.89 37.29 -8.86
N LEU A 98 27.09 36.02 -9.23
CA LEU A 98 26.05 34.99 -9.10
C LEU A 98 25.58 34.84 -7.65
N ARG A 99 26.51 34.74 -6.71
CA ARG A 99 26.22 34.58 -5.26
C ARG A 99 25.51 35.79 -4.66
N SER A 100 25.86 37.00 -5.07
CA SER A 100 25.22 38.22 -4.55
C SER A 100 23.84 38.44 -5.15
N THR A 101 23.58 37.88 -6.33
CA THR A 101 22.31 38.07 -7.05
C THR A 101 21.27 37.04 -6.63
N ILE A 102 21.67 35.79 -6.40
CA ILE A 102 20.74 34.71 -6.06
C ILE A 102 20.62 34.61 -4.53
N PRO A 103 19.44 34.91 -3.96
CA PRO A 103 19.29 35.13 -2.52
C PRO A 103 19.02 33.83 -1.74
N ASP A 104 19.90 32.83 -1.87
CA ASP A 104 19.68 31.49 -1.28
C ASP A 104 19.39 31.54 0.24
N LYS A 105 20.17 32.31 1.00
CA LYS A 105 20.03 32.40 2.47
C LYS A 105 18.85 33.23 2.95
N ASP A 106 18.29 34.08 2.09
CA ASP A 106 17.15 34.95 2.43
C ASP A 106 15.80 34.22 2.30
N TYR A 107 15.83 32.98 1.80
CA TYR A 107 14.65 32.14 1.62
C TYR A 107 14.78 30.82 2.40
N GLU A 108 13.62 30.34 2.84
CA GLU A 108 13.40 29.00 3.36
C GLU A 108 12.63 28.14 2.36
N PRO A 109 12.87 26.82 2.31
CA PRO A 109 12.06 25.93 1.50
C PRO A 109 10.59 25.98 1.93
N SER A 110 9.68 26.06 0.96
CA SER A 110 8.24 26.03 1.23
C SER A 110 7.72 24.60 1.40
N ILE A 111 6.46 24.48 1.85
CA ILE A 111 5.75 23.20 1.96
C ILE A 111 5.75 22.45 0.62
N LEU A 112 5.72 23.18 -0.50
CA LEU A 112 5.80 22.60 -1.84
C LEU A 112 7.10 21.81 -2.07
N HIS A 113 8.24 22.29 -1.56
CA HIS A 113 9.54 21.61 -1.67
C HIS A 113 9.53 20.32 -0.85
N VAL A 114 8.96 20.36 0.36
CA VAL A 114 8.83 19.19 1.23
C VAL A 114 7.91 18.15 0.61
N LYS A 115 6.72 18.56 0.14
CA LYS A 115 5.78 17.67 -0.56
C LYS A 115 6.39 17.04 -1.81
N LEU A 116 7.17 17.79 -2.58
CA LEU A 116 7.84 17.29 -3.77
C LEU A 116 8.80 16.14 -3.41
N LEU A 117 9.61 16.31 -2.37
CA LEU A 117 10.58 15.31 -1.91
C LEU A 117 9.92 14.16 -1.13
N ASP A 118 8.68 14.32 -0.65
CA ASP A 118 7.92 13.22 -0.03
C ASP A 118 7.46 12.17 -1.06
N LEU A 119 7.44 12.52 -2.35
CA LEU A 119 7.17 11.58 -3.45
C LEU A 119 8.37 10.67 -3.72
N PRO A 120 8.16 9.39 -4.10
CA PRO A 120 9.23 8.40 -4.29
C PRO A 120 9.98 8.55 -5.62
N TRP A 121 10.65 9.68 -5.82
CA TRP A 121 11.52 9.90 -6.99
C TRP A 121 12.77 9.05 -6.91
N THR A 122 13.13 8.36 -8.00
CA THR A 122 14.38 7.61 -8.11
C THR A 122 15.60 8.53 -8.01
N ASP A 123 15.55 9.66 -8.71
CA ASP A 123 16.57 10.71 -8.71
C ASP A 123 15.90 12.08 -8.90
N VAL A 124 16.40 13.09 -8.19
CA VAL A 124 16.01 14.50 -8.29
C VAL A 124 17.19 15.27 -8.87
N PHE A 125 17.09 15.69 -10.12
CA PHE A 125 18.10 16.50 -10.81
C PHE A 125 17.79 17.98 -10.69
N THR A 126 18.80 18.82 -10.61
CA THR A 126 18.59 20.27 -10.72
C THR A 126 19.79 21.00 -11.30
N THR A 127 19.50 22.07 -12.03
CA THR A 127 20.49 23.04 -12.53
C THR A 127 20.58 24.29 -11.64
N ASN A 128 19.87 24.30 -10.51
CA ASN A 128 19.82 25.44 -9.59
C ASN A 128 21.00 25.43 -8.62
N TYR A 129 21.59 26.60 -8.41
CA TYR A 129 22.70 26.81 -7.48
C TYR A 129 22.25 26.92 -6.00
N ASP A 130 21.00 27.29 -5.75
CA ASP A 130 20.44 27.43 -4.40
C ASP A 130 20.40 26.09 -3.64
N THR A 131 20.24 26.13 -2.32
CA THR A 131 20.27 24.96 -1.44
C THR A 131 18.87 24.57 -0.93
N LEU A 132 17.80 24.99 -1.62
CA LEU A 132 16.44 24.83 -1.13
C LEU A 132 15.99 23.36 -1.08
N LEU A 133 16.37 22.53 -2.05
CA LEU A 133 16.02 21.11 -2.06
C LEU A 133 16.78 20.35 -0.98
N GLU A 134 18.06 20.67 -0.80
CA GLU A 134 18.93 20.10 0.23
C GLU A 134 18.40 20.41 1.64
N ARG A 135 18.00 21.67 1.86
CA ARG A 135 17.39 22.09 3.13
C ARG A 135 15.99 21.49 3.33
N ALA A 136 15.19 21.36 2.27
CA ALA A 136 13.86 20.72 2.35
C ALA A 136 13.96 19.24 2.72
N CYS A 137 14.96 18.53 2.20
CA CYS A 137 15.20 17.10 2.46
C CYS A 137 15.28 16.80 3.97
N ILE A 138 15.86 17.70 4.78
CA ILE A 138 15.98 17.54 6.23
C ILE A 138 14.60 17.39 6.91
N SER A 139 13.54 17.96 6.32
CA SER A 139 12.17 17.89 6.87
C SER A 139 11.39 16.68 6.38
N VAL A 140 11.92 15.89 5.44
CA VAL A 140 11.28 14.71 4.87
C VAL A 140 11.61 13.49 5.72
N THR A 141 10.58 12.76 6.16
CA THR A 141 10.73 11.56 7.01
C THR A 141 10.44 10.26 6.27
N SER A 142 9.79 10.34 5.10
CA SER A 142 9.40 9.17 4.31
C SER A 142 10.57 8.53 3.57
N GLN A 143 11.60 9.31 3.23
CA GLN A 143 12.75 8.90 2.44
C GLN A 143 14.01 9.65 2.87
N LYS A 144 15.17 9.02 2.69
CA LYS A 144 16.48 9.63 2.91
C LYS A 144 17.12 9.90 1.55
N TYR A 145 17.29 11.18 1.18
CA TYR A 145 18.03 11.52 -0.04
C TYR A 145 19.52 11.74 0.25
N ASP A 146 20.37 11.17 -0.58
CA ASP A 146 21.78 11.53 -0.62
C ASP A 146 22.00 12.71 -1.58
N VAL A 147 22.69 13.75 -1.12
CA VAL A 147 22.97 14.95 -1.92
C VAL A 147 24.31 14.77 -2.64
N VAL A 148 24.29 14.96 -3.96
CA VAL A 148 25.45 14.81 -4.85
C VAL A 148 25.75 16.17 -5.47
N VAL A 149 26.85 16.80 -5.05
CA VAL A 149 27.29 18.11 -5.54
C VAL A 149 28.54 18.04 -6.41
N ASN A 150 29.36 17.01 -6.23
CA ASN A 150 30.56 16.75 -7.03
C ASN A 150 30.59 15.30 -7.55
N LYS A 151 31.65 14.94 -8.30
CA LYS A 151 31.75 13.64 -8.96
C LYS A 151 32.11 12.54 -7.98
N GLU A 152 32.83 12.88 -6.92
CA GLU A 152 33.28 11.96 -5.88
C GLU A 152 32.09 11.47 -5.03
N ASP A 153 31.12 12.35 -4.77
CA ASP A 153 29.86 12.02 -4.07
C ASP A 153 29.02 10.97 -4.83
N LEU A 154 29.13 10.94 -6.16
CA LEU A 154 28.37 10.01 -7.00
C LEU A 154 28.74 8.55 -6.73
N VAL A 155 29.97 8.28 -6.30
CA VAL A 155 30.48 6.90 -6.08
C VAL A 155 29.86 6.26 -4.85
N TYR A 156 29.57 7.05 -3.81
CA TYR A 156 29.12 6.55 -2.50
C TYR A 156 27.65 6.88 -2.20
N SER A 157 26.94 7.52 -3.13
CA SER A 157 25.54 7.90 -2.92
C SER A 157 24.58 6.76 -3.24
N GLU A 158 23.62 6.55 -2.36
CA GLU A 158 22.52 5.60 -2.55
C GLU A 158 21.27 6.31 -3.06
N ARG A 159 20.47 5.62 -3.89
CA ARG A 159 19.16 6.14 -4.33
C ARG A 159 18.18 6.14 -3.14
N PRO A 160 17.31 7.17 -3.00
CA PRO A 160 17.12 8.28 -3.92
C PRO A 160 18.14 9.42 -3.74
N ARG A 161 18.49 10.13 -4.82
CA ARG A 161 19.55 11.18 -4.79
C ARG A 161 19.05 12.55 -5.22
N ILE A 162 19.63 13.62 -4.67
CA ILE A 162 19.50 15.00 -5.18
C ILE A 162 20.81 15.37 -5.87
N ILE A 163 20.80 15.48 -7.19
CA ILE A 163 21.99 15.66 -8.02
C ILE A 163 22.04 17.09 -8.56
N LYS A 164 23.08 17.84 -8.17
CA LYS A 164 23.34 19.22 -8.56
C LYS A 164 24.25 19.25 -9.79
N LEU A 165 23.69 19.57 -10.94
CA LEU A 165 24.40 19.44 -12.22
C LEU A 165 25.32 20.64 -12.48
N HIS A 166 24.91 21.86 -12.11
CA HIS A 166 25.62 23.09 -12.48
C HIS A 166 26.46 23.68 -11.34
N GLY A 167 26.76 22.88 -10.31
CA GLY A 167 27.39 23.33 -9.06
C GLY A 167 26.36 23.74 -8.00
N SER A 168 26.84 24.11 -6.81
CA SER A 168 25.97 24.44 -5.67
C SER A 168 26.60 25.49 -4.74
N PHE A 169 25.77 26.34 -4.15
CA PHE A 169 26.19 27.20 -3.06
C PHE A 169 26.42 26.41 -1.76
N PRO A 170 27.32 26.86 -0.87
CA PRO A 170 28.07 28.09 -0.95
C PRO A 170 29.46 27.93 -1.56
N SER A 171 29.93 26.77 -2.03
CA SER A 171 31.35 26.63 -2.46
C SER A 171 31.63 25.60 -3.56
N GLU A 172 30.63 24.85 -4.01
CA GLU A 172 30.83 23.77 -4.98
C GLU A 172 30.91 24.34 -6.40
N ARG A 173 32.14 24.49 -6.87
CA ARG A 173 32.52 25.11 -8.14
C ARG A 173 32.98 24.05 -9.14
N PRO A 174 33.01 24.36 -10.45
CA PRO A 174 32.57 25.61 -11.10
C PRO A 174 31.05 25.78 -11.16
N PHE A 175 30.58 27.04 -11.11
CA PHE A 175 29.19 27.38 -11.47
C PHE A 175 29.07 27.44 -12.99
N ILE A 176 28.24 26.57 -13.57
CA ILE A 176 28.14 26.41 -15.03
C ILE A 176 27.21 27.49 -15.61
N ILE A 177 27.80 28.54 -16.18
CA ILE A 177 27.03 29.68 -16.71
C ILE A 177 27.56 30.23 -18.03
N THR A 178 28.84 30.02 -18.36
CA THR A 178 29.43 30.60 -19.57
C THR A 178 29.34 29.67 -20.78
N GLU A 179 29.48 30.19 -22.01
CA GLU A 179 29.42 29.38 -23.23
C GLU A 179 30.52 28.32 -23.23
N GLU A 180 31.72 28.68 -22.76
CA GLU A 180 32.83 27.74 -22.61
C GLU A 180 32.57 26.65 -21.55
N ASP A 181 31.92 26.99 -20.43
CA ASP A 181 31.52 26.00 -19.41
C ASP A 181 30.57 24.95 -20.02
N TYR A 182 29.52 25.40 -20.72
CA TYR A 182 28.56 24.50 -21.38
C TYR A 182 29.19 23.67 -22.50
N ARG A 183 30.14 24.25 -23.26
CA ARG A 183 30.85 23.54 -24.33
C ARG A 183 31.71 22.40 -23.79
N ARG A 184 32.40 22.64 -22.66
CA ARG A 184 33.27 21.64 -22.03
C ARG A 184 32.53 20.68 -21.10
N TYR A 185 31.31 21.03 -20.68
CA TYR A 185 30.53 20.27 -19.70
C TYR A 185 30.43 18.77 -20.00
N PRO A 186 30.15 18.30 -21.24
CA PRO A 186 30.08 16.86 -21.52
C PRO A 186 31.39 16.11 -21.28
N GLN A 187 32.54 16.77 -21.44
CA GLN A 187 33.86 16.18 -21.21
C GLN A 187 34.25 16.30 -19.74
N ASP A 188 34.14 17.51 -19.18
CA ASP A 188 34.58 17.80 -17.82
C ASP A 188 33.64 17.15 -16.80
N PHE A 189 32.34 16.96 -17.07
CA PHE A 189 31.34 16.36 -16.17
C PHE A 189 30.69 15.09 -16.74
N ALA A 190 31.46 14.29 -17.48
CA ALA A 190 31.00 13.04 -18.08
C ALA A 190 30.22 12.10 -17.10
N PRO A 191 30.62 11.91 -15.83
CA PRO A 191 29.85 11.07 -14.89
C PRO A 191 28.42 11.57 -14.64
N PHE A 192 28.21 12.89 -14.55
CA PHE A 192 26.87 13.46 -14.41
C PHE A 192 26.06 13.33 -15.68
N VAL A 193 26.68 13.55 -16.85
CA VAL A 193 26.02 13.33 -18.14
C VAL A 193 25.55 11.89 -18.28
N ASN A 194 26.40 10.92 -17.98
CA ASN A 194 26.06 9.50 -18.04
C ASN A 194 24.93 9.16 -17.06
N THR A 195 24.95 9.72 -15.86
CA THR A 195 23.90 9.49 -14.85
C THR A 195 22.55 10.03 -15.31
N VAL A 196 22.51 11.24 -15.88
CA VAL A 196 21.27 11.82 -16.41
C VAL A 196 20.77 11.01 -17.61
N GLN A 197 21.66 10.62 -18.52
CA GLN A 197 21.30 9.77 -19.66
C GLN A 197 20.73 8.42 -19.21
N GLN A 198 21.36 7.76 -18.24
CA GLN A 198 20.86 6.51 -17.67
C GLN A 198 19.50 6.72 -16.99
N ALA A 199 19.34 7.78 -16.21
CA ALA A 199 18.07 8.07 -15.56
C ALA A 199 16.94 8.34 -16.57
N LEU A 200 17.25 9.04 -17.67
CA LEU A 200 16.31 9.27 -18.76
C LEU A 200 15.92 7.97 -19.51
N LEU A 201 16.82 6.98 -19.59
CA LEU A 201 16.56 5.68 -20.21
C LEU A 201 15.72 4.76 -19.31
N GLU A 202 16.00 4.77 -18.00
CA GLU A 202 15.37 3.89 -17.00
C GLU A 202 14.02 4.44 -16.49
N ASN A 203 13.84 5.76 -16.49
CA ASN A 203 12.74 6.42 -15.81
C ASN A 203 11.96 7.37 -16.71
N THR A 204 10.70 7.59 -16.36
CA THR A 204 9.92 8.73 -16.86
C THR A 204 10.41 10.00 -16.18
N LEU A 205 10.91 10.97 -16.97
CA LEU A 205 11.40 12.24 -16.44
C LEU A 205 10.29 13.30 -16.41
N CYS A 206 10.11 13.92 -15.25
CA CYS A 206 9.23 15.08 -15.06
C CYS A 206 10.04 16.36 -14.90
N LEU A 207 9.67 17.42 -15.61
CA LEU A 207 10.29 18.74 -15.54
C LEU A 207 9.36 19.70 -14.79
N LEU A 208 9.85 20.31 -13.69
CA LEU A 208 9.09 21.27 -12.88
C LEU A 208 9.86 22.59 -12.73
N GLY A 209 9.18 23.71 -12.96
CA GLY A 209 9.81 25.03 -12.91
C GLY A 209 10.97 25.21 -13.91
N PHE A 210 10.97 24.42 -14.98
CA PHE A 210 12.03 24.32 -15.97
C PHE A 210 11.54 24.87 -17.31
N SER A 211 12.34 25.70 -17.99
CA SER A 211 11.96 26.28 -19.30
C SER A 211 12.13 25.28 -20.46
N GLY A 212 13.00 24.29 -20.31
CA GLY A 212 13.32 23.33 -21.38
C GLY A 212 14.38 23.84 -22.37
N ASP A 213 14.91 25.04 -22.17
CA ASP A 213 15.85 25.70 -23.08
C ASP A 213 17.33 25.57 -22.65
N ASP A 214 17.60 24.86 -21.55
CA ASP A 214 18.96 24.64 -21.08
C ASP A 214 19.81 23.86 -22.12
N PRO A 215 20.98 24.38 -22.54
CA PRO A 215 21.78 23.73 -23.58
C PRO A 215 22.23 22.30 -23.27
N ASN A 216 22.53 21.99 -22.00
CA ASN A 216 22.93 20.64 -21.60
C ASN A 216 21.73 19.69 -21.67
N PHE A 217 20.58 20.13 -21.17
CA PHE A 217 19.33 19.36 -21.29
C PHE A 217 18.97 19.05 -22.75
N LEU A 218 19.08 20.05 -23.64
CA LEU A 218 18.82 19.88 -25.07
C LEU A 218 19.78 18.87 -25.74
N GLN A 219 21.04 18.85 -25.32
CA GLN A 219 22.01 17.86 -25.80
C GLN A 219 21.64 16.45 -25.33
N TRP A 220 21.23 16.27 -24.07
CA TRP A 220 20.86 14.94 -23.55
C TRP A 220 19.64 14.35 -24.25
N ILE A 221 18.56 15.14 -24.43
CA ILE A 221 17.37 14.66 -25.14
C ILE A 221 17.65 14.40 -26.63
N GLY A 222 18.54 15.20 -27.24
CA GLY A 222 19.00 14.99 -28.60
C GLY A 222 19.73 13.65 -28.74
N TRP A 223 20.69 13.39 -27.85
CA TRP A 223 21.43 12.14 -27.82
C TRP A 223 20.51 10.92 -27.67
N ILE A 224 19.51 10.97 -26.78
CA ILE A 224 18.57 9.84 -26.60
C ILE A 224 17.79 9.57 -27.87
N ARG A 225 17.26 10.62 -28.50
CA ARG A 225 16.49 10.49 -29.73
C ARG A 225 17.34 9.92 -30.87
N ASP A 226 18.59 10.35 -30.96
CA ASP A 226 19.49 9.92 -32.02
C ASP A 226 19.93 8.45 -31.84
N ASN A 227 19.99 7.94 -30.60
CA ASN A 227 20.38 6.55 -30.30
C ASN A 227 19.20 5.56 -30.23
N LEU A 228 18.05 5.96 -29.69
CA LEU A 228 16.87 5.08 -29.55
C LEU A 228 15.85 5.24 -30.67
N GLY A 229 15.92 6.33 -31.43
CA GLY A 229 14.91 6.71 -32.40
C GLY A 229 13.65 7.32 -31.76
N LYS A 230 12.85 8.00 -32.58
CA LYS A 230 11.71 8.81 -32.13
C LYS A 230 10.62 8.00 -31.40
N HIS A 231 10.42 6.74 -31.77
CA HIS A 231 9.33 5.92 -31.23
C HIS A 231 9.68 5.17 -29.93
N ASN A 232 10.97 4.88 -29.70
CA ASN A 232 11.42 4.17 -28.50
C ASN A 232 12.00 5.10 -27.43
N SER A 233 12.08 6.40 -27.72
CA SER A 233 12.53 7.40 -26.75
C SER A 233 11.48 7.52 -25.63
N PRO A 234 11.90 7.51 -24.35
CA PRO A 234 11.01 7.73 -23.21
C PRO A 234 10.30 9.09 -23.31
N ARG A 235 9.06 9.15 -22.81
CA ARG A 235 8.31 10.40 -22.73
C ARG A 235 8.83 11.24 -21.58
N ILE A 236 9.00 12.53 -21.84
CA ILE A 236 9.36 13.54 -20.84
C ILE A 236 8.12 14.39 -20.59
N TYR A 237 7.78 14.66 -19.34
CA TYR A 237 6.60 15.45 -18.99
C TYR A 237 7.02 16.82 -18.47
N LEU A 238 6.50 17.88 -19.05
CA LEU A 238 6.71 19.25 -18.60
C LEU A 238 5.43 19.76 -17.93
N ALA A 239 5.45 19.94 -16.61
CA ALA A 239 4.26 20.30 -15.83
C ALA A 239 4.34 21.72 -15.26
N GLY A 240 3.23 22.47 -15.38
CA GLY A 240 3.14 23.85 -14.94
C GLY A 240 2.04 24.64 -15.65
N ILE A 241 2.16 25.96 -15.61
CA ILE A 241 1.29 26.91 -16.33
C ILE A 241 2.08 27.46 -17.50
N PHE A 242 1.50 27.41 -18.70
CA PHE A 242 2.21 27.75 -19.92
C PHE A 242 1.36 28.65 -20.84
N HIS A 243 2.00 29.66 -21.44
CA HIS A 243 1.41 30.50 -22.49
C HIS A 243 2.17 30.29 -23.80
N LEU A 244 2.19 29.04 -24.27
CA LEU A 244 2.95 28.64 -25.46
C LEU A 244 2.12 28.79 -26.73
N THR A 245 2.76 29.32 -27.78
CA THR A 245 2.21 29.32 -29.14
C THR A 245 2.13 27.90 -29.71
N ASP A 246 1.25 27.67 -30.70
CA ASP A 246 1.13 26.36 -31.36
C ASP A 246 2.45 25.87 -31.97
N ALA A 247 3.29 26.79 -32.45
CA ALA A 247 4.62 26.48 -32.98
C ALA A 247 5.55 25.93 -31.88
N GLN A 248 5.53 26.53 -30.68
CA GLN A 248 6.31 26.07 -29.54
C GLN A 248 5.80 24.72 -29.01
N LYS A 249 4.48 24.52 -28.95
CA LYS A 249 3.88 23.22 -28.56
C LYS A 249 4.33 22.11 -29.50
N LYS A 250 4.24 22.31 -30.81
CA LYS A 250 4.72 21.34 -31.82
C LYS A 250 6.22 21.06 -31.72
N LEU A 251 7.04 22.06 -31.39
CA LEU A 251 8.47 21.87 -31.20
C LEU A 251 8.78 20.94 -30.01
N LEU A 252 8.07 21.12 -28.89
CA LEU A 252 8.19 20.25 -27.71
C LEU A 252 7.71 18.82 -28.01
N GLU A 253 6.60 18.67 -28.73
CA GLU A 253 6.11 17.36 -29.19
C GLU A 253 7.12 16.65 -30.10
N GLN A 254 7.79 17.38 -31.00
CA GLN A 254 8.88 16.83 -31.84
C GLN A 254 10.07 16.34 -31.01
N ARG A 255 10.27 16.91 -29.82
CA ARG A 255 11.27 16.49 -28.83
C ARG A 255 10.75 15.41 -27.87
N ASN A 256 9.54 14.88 -28.10
CA ASN A 256 8.88 13.90 -27.24
C ASN A 256 8.61 14.41 -25.81
N ILE A 257 8.44 15.72 -25.67
CA ILE A 257 8.07 16.39 -24.41
C ILE A 257 6.56 16.61 -24.42
N VAL A 258 5.87 15.95 -23.51
CA VAL A 258 4.43 16.06 -23.29
C VAL A 258 4.16 17.18 -22.29
N ILE A 259 3.31 18.12 -22.67
CA ILE A 259 2.98 19.27 -21.81
C ILE A 259 1.78 18.89 -20.93
N VAL A 260 1.96 19.03 -19.62
CA VAL A 260 0.90 18.89 -18.62
C VAL A 260 0.53 20.30 -18.16
N ASP A 261 -0.37 20.92 -18.92
CA ASP A 261 -0.75 22.32 -18.75
C ASP A 261 -1.93 22.47 -17.77
N PHE A 262 -1.69 23.23 -16.70
CA PHE A 262 -2.66 23.48 -15.64
C PHE A 262 -3.45 24.79 -15.82
N THR A 263 -3.24 25.54 -16.92
CA THR A 263 -3.87 26.85 -17.15
C THR A 263 -5.41 26.81 -17.04
N ASP A 264 -6.04 25.76 -17.59
CA ASP A 264 -7.50 25.62 -17.63
C ASP A 264 -8.10 24.85 -16.44
N CYS A 265 -7.29 24.52 -15.42
CA CYS A 265 -7.78 23.78 -14.25
C CYS A 265 -8.42 24.71 -13.20
N ALA A 266 -9.57 24.30 -12.67
CA ALA A 266 -10.33 25.10 -11.70
C ALA A 266 -9.52 25.40 -10.42
N GLY A 267 -9.57 26.66 -9.96
CA GLY A 267 -8.94 27.12 -8.72
C GLY A 267 -7.46 27.48 -8.79
N ILE A 268 -6.83 27.38 -9.96
CA ILE A 268 -5.41 27.72 -10.17
C ILE A 268 -5.22 29.21 -10.49
N GLU A 269 -6.10 29.82 -11.30
CA GLU A 269 -6.15 31.28 -11.53
C GLU A 269 -4.80 31.93 -11.93
N GLY A 270 -3.93 31.19 -12.65
CA GLY A 270 -2.59 31.66 -13.04
C GLY A 270 -1.51 31.57 -11.96
N ASP A 271 -1.83 31.01 -10.79
CA ASP A 271 -0.88 30.83 -9.69
C ASP A 271 -0.05 29.55 -9.87
N HIS A 272 1.24 29.73 -10.19
CA HIS A 272 2.21 28.64 -10.37
C HIS A 272 2.35 27.75 -9.13
N TYR A 273 2.24 28.33 -7.92
CA TYR A 273 2.32 27.55 -6.68
C TYR A 273 1.15 26.56 -6.61
N ARG A 274 -0.09 27.05 -6.86
CA ARG A 274 -1.29 26.21 -6.83
C ARG A 274 -1.27 25.13 -7.90
N ALA A 275 -0.73 25.41 -9.08
CA ALA A 275 -0.58 24.40 -10.13
C ALA A 275 0.36 23.26 -9.74
N LEU A 276 1.53 23.60 -9.20
CA LEU A 276 2.50 22.60 -8.74
C LEU A 276 1.99 21.84 -7.52
N ASP A 277 1.31 22.51 -6.58
CA ASP A 277 0.68 21.87 -5.43
C ASP A 277 -0.40 20.88 -5.87
N ARG A 278 -1.23 21.25 -6.85
CA ARG A 278 -2.24 20.37 -7.46
C ARG A 278 -1.60 19.16 -8.15
N PHE A 279 -0.50 19.37 -8.87
CA PHE A 279 0.26 18.29 -9.50
C PHE A 279 0.75 17.29 -8.44
N ILE A 280 1.42 17.78 -7.40
CA ILE A 280 1.96 16.92 -6.33
C ILE A 280 0.84 16.21 -5.57
N ASP A 281 -0.22 16.92 -5.18
CA ASP A 281 -1.37 16.34 -4.48
C ASP A 281 -2.07 15.28 -5.33
N TYR A 282 -2.18 15.49 -6.65
CA TYR A 282 -2.69 14.47 -7.56
C TYR A 282 -1.83 13.21 -7.51
N LEU A 283 -0.50 13.33 -7.65
CA LEU A 283 0.41 12.19 -7.57
C LEU A 283 0.32 11.48 -6.21
N LEU A 284 0.22 12.23 -5.12
CA LEU A 284 0.00 11.69 -3.77
C LEU A 284 -1.36 10.97 -3.64
N SER A 285 -2.43 11.50 -4.24
CA SER A 285 -3.74 10.85 -4.24
C SER A 285 -3.77 9.56 -5.07
N ARG A 286 -2.90 9.50 -6.09
CA ARG A 286 -2.64 8.33 -6.92
C ARG A 286 -1.59 7.40 -6.34
N LYS A 287 -1.11 7.68 -5.13
CA LYS A 287 -0.53 6.63 -4.28
C LYS A 287 -1.59 5.55 -4.30
N ALA A 288 -1.33 4.47 -5.05
CA ALA A 288 -2.06 3.24 -4.87
C ALA A 288 -2.10 2.98 -3.36
N GLU A 289 -2.98 2.12 -2.86
CA GLU A 289 -2.66 1.51 -1.58
C GLU A 289 -1.37 0.68 -1.78
N THR A 290 -0.21 1.34 -1.90
CA THR A 290 1.11 0.79 -2.21
C THR A 290 1.43 -0.30 -1.22
N ASN A 291 0.81 -0.19 -0.05
CA ASN A 291 0.55 -1.29 0.84
C ASN A 291 -0.82 -1.11 1.54
N ARG A 292 -1.40 -2.24 1.96
CA ARG A 292 -2.57 -2.35 2.84
C ARG A 292 -2.20 -2.84 4.24
N LEU A 293 -0.97 -2.64 4.70
CA LEU A 293 -0.48 -3.09 6.01
C LEU A 293 -1.30 -2.52 7.20
N GLU A 294 -1.92 -1.37 6.97
CA GLU A 294 -2.77 -0.67 7.94
C GLU A 294 -4.28 -1.00 7.78
N TRP A 295 -4.65 -1.96 6.94
CA TRP A 295 -6.03 -2.44 6.86
C TRP A 295 -6.48 -3.05 8.21
N PRO A 296 -7.71 -2.79 8.70
CA PRO A 296 -8.72 -1.90 8.11
C PRO A 296 -8.50 -0.43 8.52
N ARG A 297 -8.74 0.51 7.59
CA ARG A 297 -8.45 1.96 7.77
C ARG A 297 -9.65 2.80 8.22
N ARG A 298 -10.56 2.24 9.01
CA ARG A 298 -11.81 2.93 9.36
C ARG A 298 -11.55 4.11 10.31
N LYS A 299 -12.06 5.29 9.96
CA LYS A 299 -12.14 6.45 10.85
C LYS A 299 -13.51 6.48 11.51
N GLY A 300 -13.55 6.33 12.84
CA GLY A 300 -14.78 6.39 13.63
C GLY A 300 -15.43 5.03 13.90
N ARG A 301 -15.92 4.84 15.14
CA ARG A 301 -16.53 3.58 15.61
C ARG A 301 -18.04 3.69 15.53
N ILE A 302 -18.67 2.85 14.69
CA ILE A 302 -20.12 2.65 14.70
C ILE A 302 -20.42 1.56 15.73
N ASN A 303 -21.03 1.96 16.83
CA ASN A 303 -21.52 1.05 17.85
C ASN A 303 -23.03 0.88 17.69
N PRO A 304 -23.58 -0.30 17.98
CA PRO A 304 -25.03 -0.45 18.07
C PRO A 304 -25.55 0.37 19.24
N ASP A 305 -26.68 1.04 19.01
CA ASP A 305 -27.50 1.67 20.03
C ASP A 305 -28.59 0.69 20.48
N PHE A 306 -28.39 0.11 21.67
CA PHE A 306 -29.32 -0.83 22.30
C PHE A 306 -30.64 -0.17 22.73
N ASN A 307 -30.70 1.17 22.84
CA ASN A 307 -31.92 1.88 23.20
C ASN A 307 -32.80 2.18 21.97
N ASN A 308 -32.23 2.11 20.76
CA ASN A 308 -32.96 2.34 19.53
C ASN A 308 -33.63 1.03 19.08
N PRO A 309 -34.99 0.99 19.00
CA PRO A 309 -35.72 -0.21 18.60
C PRO A 309 -35.54 -0.57 17.12
N ASP A 310 -35.12 0.38 16.27
CA ASP A 310 -34.87 0.12 14.85
C ASP A 310 -33.49 -0.53 14.65
N LYS A 311 -33.44 -1.83 14.90
CA LYS A 311 -32.24 -2.64 14.66
C LYS A 311 -31.92 -2.78 13.17
N ALA A 312 -32.93 -2.79 12.30
CA ALA A 312 -32.75 -3.02 10.86
C ALA A 312 -31.99 -1.85 10.20
N ALA A 313 -32.33 -0.60 10.54
CA ALA A 313 -31.60 0.57 10.03
C ALA A 313 -30.12 0.56 10.46
N GLN A 314 -29.85 0.23 11.73
CA GLN A 314 -28.49 0.12 12.26
C GLN A 314 -27.68 -1.01 11.59
N VAL A 315 -28.34 -2.15 11.33
CA VAL A 315 -27.73 -3.27 10.61
C VAL A 315 -27.41 -2.89 9.16
N ALA A 316 -28.30 -2.16 8.47
CA ALA A 316 -28.04 -1.71 7.11
C ALA A 316 -26.81 -0.79 7.02
N GLU A 317 -26.65 0.14 7.97
CA GLU A 317 -25.48 1.03 8.02
C GLU A 317 -24.19 0.26 8.25
N ILE A 318 -24.16 -0.67 9.22
CA ILE A 318 -22.94 -1.42 9.51
C ILE A 318 -22.58 -2.42 8.40
N LEU A 319 -23.58 -3.03 7.75
CA LEU A 319 -23.39 -3.97 6.65
C LEU A 319 -22.65 -3.34 5.47
N ALA A 320 -23.02 -2.13 5.07
CA ALA A 320 -22.35 -1.42 3.99
C ALA A 320 -20.85 -1.22 4.29
N ALA A 321 -20.54 -0.91 5.54
CA ALA A 321 -19.16 -0.72 5.97
C ALA A 321 -18.39 -2.04 6.09
N TRP A 322 -18.98 -3.07 6.71
CA TRP A 322 -18.35 -4.39 6.85
C TRP A 322 -18.08 -5.03 5.49
N THR A 323 -19.03 -4.94 4.56
CA THR A 323 -18.87 -5.41 3.18
C THR A 323 -17.67 -4.73 2.50
N THR A 324 -17.55 -3.40 2.65
CA THR A 324 -16.42 -2.63 2.07
C THR A 324 -15.09 -3.04 2.69
N GLU A 325 -15.06 -3.24 4.01
CA GLU A 325 -13.86 -3.71 4.73
C GLU A 325 -13.46 -5.12 4.26
N ARG A 326 -14.39 -6.07 4.16
CA ARG A 326 -14.13 -7.43 3.68
C ARG A 326 -13.61 -7.45 2.24
N LEU A 327 -14.24 -6.71 1.33
CA LEU A 327 -13.83 -6.66 -0.08
C LEU A 327 -12.45 -6.01 -0.28
N SER A 328 -11.99 -5.19 0.66
CA SER A 328 -10.65 -4.60 0.66
C SER A 328 -9.61 -5.43 1.43
N TYR A 329 -9.99 -6.60 1.96
CA TYR A 329 -9.11 -7.45 2.76
C TYR A 329 -7.83 -7.84 1.99
N PRO A 330 -6.63 -7.64 2.57
CA PRO A 330 -5.36 -7.86 1.85
C PRO A 330 -4.95 -9.33 1.68
N GLY A 331 -5.67 -10.29 2.28
CA GLY A 331 -5.43 -11.71 2.02
C GLY A 331 -4.54 -12.45 3.03
N TRP A 332 -4.19 -11.88 4.19
CA TRP A 332 -3.45 -12.64 5.22
C TRP A 332 -4.17 -13.95 5.59
N CYS A 333 -3.44 -15.06 5.72
CA CYS A 333 -3.99 -16.33 6.21
C CYS A 333 -4.40 -16.19 7.68
N VAL A 334 -3.52 -15.59 8.49
CA VAL A 334 -3.79 -15.18 9.87
C VAL A 334 -3.60 -13.67 9.93
N LEU A 335 -4.65 -12.96 10.34
CA LEU A 335 -4.61 -11.50 10.47
C LEU A 335 -3.63 -11.12 11.59
N PRO A 336 -2.63 -10.24 11.33
CA PRO A 336 -1.65 -9.84 12.33
C PRO A 336 -2.31 -9.26 13.58
N GLU A 337 -1.75 -9.54 14.75
CA GLU A 337 -2.36 -9.21 16.03
C GLU A 337 -2.85 -7.75 16.14
N ASP A 338 -2.04 -6.77 15.72
CA ASP A 338 -2.39 -5.36 15.83
C ASP A 338 -3.63 -5.00 14.98
N ARG A 339 -3.72 -5.58 13.78
CA ARG A 339 -4.86 -5.42 12.88
C ARG A 339 -6.07 -6.23 13.35
N ARG A 340 -5.83 -7.39 13.94
CA ARG A 340 -6.83 -8.28 14.52
C ARG A 340 -7.53 -7.63 15.72
N SER A 341 -6.75 -7.05 16.63
CA SER A 341 -7.23 -6.25 17.77
C SER A 341 -8.02 -5.04 17.31
N PHE A 342 -7.51 -4.35 16.28
CA PHE A 342 -8.24 -3.24 15.67
C PHE A 342 -9.59 -3.71 15.11
N LEU A 343 -9.63 -4.74 14.24
CA LEU A 343 -10.87 -5.27 13.68
C LEU A 343 -11.88 -5.68 14.77
N TRP A 344 -11.39 -6.33 15.83
CA TRP A 344 -12.21 -6.78 16.95
C TRP A 344 -12.87 -5.61 17.70
N ARG A 345 -12.14 -4.51 17.95
CA ARG A 345 -12.68 -3.32 18.61
C ARG A 345 -13.93 -2.76 17.90
N PHE A 346 -14.01 -2.87 16.57
CA PHE A 346 -15.17 -2.43 15.77
C PHE A 346 -16.22 -3.53 15.56
N THR A 347 -16.01 -4.73 16.11
CA THR A 347 -16.90 -5.89 15.94
C THR A 347 -17.57 -6.30 17.25
N GLN A 348 -16.83 -6.32 18.36
CA GLN A 348 -17.26 -6.91 19.62
C GLN A 348 -18.62 -6.41 20.14
N ASN A 349 -18.93 -5.12 19.99
CA ASN A 349 -20.18 -4.56 20.49
C ASN A 349 -21.41 -5.02 19.70
N TRP A 350 -21.22 -5.50 18.47
CA TRP A 350 -22.28 -6.03 17.61
C TRP A 350 -22.61 -7.49 17.94
N ILE A 351 -21.78 -8.16 18.73
CA ILE A 351 -22.05 -9.51 19.19
C ILE A 351 -23.22 -9.47 20.18
N GLY A 352 -24.23 -10.29 19.92
CA GLY A 352 -25.44 -10.34 20.72
C GLY A 352 -26.42 -9.17 20.50
N PHE A 353 -26.07 -8.19 19.65
CA PHE A 353 -27.00 -7.11 19.29
C PHE A 353 -28.24 -7.66 18.57
N ILE A 354 -27.99 -8.57 17.61
CA ILE A 354 -29.02 -9.41 16.99
C ILE A 354 -28.99 -10.77 17.67
N SER A 355 -30.14 -11.19 18.18
CA SER A 355 -30.37 -12.48 18.83
C SER A 355 -31.27 -13.37 17.99
N SER A 356 -31.36 -14.66 18.32
CA SER A 356 -32.29 -15.60 17.70
C SER A 356 -33.77 -15.21 17.88
N LYS A 357 -34.10 -14.21 18.71
CA LYS A 357 -35.47 -13.71 18.88
C LYS A 357 -35.80 -12.52 17.97
N ASP A 358 -34.79 -11.83 17.46
CA ASP A 358 -34.97 -10.70 16.57
C ASP A 358 -35.40 -11.18 15.17
N ILE A 359 -36.07 -10.28 14.43
CA ILE A 359 -36.51 -10.52 13.05
C ILE A 359 -35.90 -9.43 12.18
N LEU A 360 -34.94 -9.82 11.34
CA LEU A 360 -34.39 -8.97 10.30
C LEU A 360 -35.01 -9.37 8.95
N PRO A 361 -35.23 -8.41 8.03
CA PRO A 361 -35.78 -8.70 6.71
C PRO A 361 -34.78 -9.51 5.87
N ALA A 362 -35.22 -10.55 5.18
CA ALA A 362 -34.39 -11.23 4.18
C ALA A 362 -34.07 -10.28 3.00
N PRO A 363 -32.84 -10.26 2.44
CA PRO A 363 -31.67 -11.08 2.79
C PRO A 363 -30.70 -10.44 3.82
N MET A 364 -31.11 -9.38 4.52
CA MET A 364 -30.26 -8.66 5.47
C MET A 364 -29.80 -9.52 6.64
N ASP A 365 -30.62 -10.48 7.07
CA ASP A 365 -30.31 -11.44 8.12
C ASP A 365 -29.10 -12.32 7.77
N ILE A 366 -29.10 -12.96 6.60
CA ILE A 366 -27.99 -13.80 6.13
C ILE A 366 -26.74 -12.98 5.80
N GLU A 367 -26.91 -11.77 5.25
CA GLU A 367 -25.80 -10.83 5.03
C GLU A 367 -25.11 -10.46 6.35
N PHE A 368 -25.91 -10.15 7.40
CA PHE A 368 -25.38 -9.81 8.71
C PHE A 368 -24.66 -11.00 9.36
N ALA A 369 -25.27 -12.18 9.33
CA ALA A 369 -24.64 -13.39 9.88
C ALA A 369 -23.32 -13.70 9.16
N TYR A 370 -23.30 -13.59 7.84
CA TYR A 370 -22.11 -13.84 7.01
C TYR A 370 -20.98 -12.87 7.34
N GLU A 371 -21.25 -11.56 7.34
CA GLU A 371 -20.22 -10.55 7.66
C GLU A 371 -19.74 -10.67 9.11
N LEU A 372 -20.65 -10.90 10.07
CA LEU A 372 -20.29 -11.10 11.47
C LEU A 372 -19.37 -12.32 11.65
N ASN A 373 -19.75 -13.46 11.05
CA ASN A 373 -18.96 -14.69 11.11
C ASN A 373 -17.60 -14.51 10.45
N TRP A 374 -17.52 -13.90 9.26
CA TRP A 374 -16.24 -13.63 8.59
C TRP A 374 -15.30 -12.80 9.47
N ARG A 375 -15.81 -11.76 10.13
CA ARG A 375 -15.02 -10.92 11.03
C ARG A 375 -14.54 -11.70 12.25
N MET A 376 -15.40 -12.53 12.84
CA MET A 376 -15.02 -13.40 13.95
C MET A 376 -13.92 -14.38 13.56
N GLU A 377 -14.02 -15.02 12.38
CA GLU A 377 -12.97 -15.91 11.86
C GLU A 377 -11.64 -15.16 11.71
N LYS A 378 -11.64 -13.95 11.16
CA LYS A 378 -10.43 -13.10 11.08
C LYS A 378 -9.91 -12.67 12.45
N CYS A 379 -10.80 -12.52 13.42
CA CYS A 379 -10.45 -12.23 14.81
C CYS A 379 -9.97 -13.47 15.59
N LEU A 380 -10.09 -14.67 15.00
CA LEU A 380 -9.84 -15.95 15.66
C LEU A 380 -10.71 -16.12 16.91
N VAL A 381 -11.95 -15.65 16.84
CA VAL A 381 -12.95 -15.79 17.91
C VAL A 381 -13.90 -16.92 17.55
N PRO A 382 -14.07 -17.94 18.42
CA PRO A 382 -14.96 -19.06 18.15
C PRO A 382 -16.44 -18.62 18.14
N ILE A 383 -17.27 -19.39 17.45
CA ILE A 383 -18.73 -19.22 17.48
C ILE A 383 -19.23 -19.63 18.88
N SER A 384 -19.97 -18.74 19.54
CA SER A 384 -20.63 -19.03 20.82
C SER A 384 -22.01 -19.68 20.62
N SER A 385 -22.56 -20.31 21.66
CA SER A 385 -23.89 -20.96 21.60
C SER A 385 -24.99 -20.00 21.12
N ASN A 386 -25.01 -18.76 21.61
CA ASN A 386 -25.98 -17.74 21.20
C ASN A 386 -25.90 -17.41 19.71
N GLN A 387 -24.69 -17.37 19.16
CA GLN A 387 -24.46 -17.11 17.73
C GLN A 387 -24.81 -18.34 16.90
N SER A 388 -24.51 -19.55 17.38
CA SER A 388 -24.91 -20.78 16.69
C SER A 388 -26.42 -20.89 16.55
N GLU A 389 -27.19 -20.52 17.58
CA GLU A 389 -28.66 -20.51 17.53
C GLU A 389 -29.18 -19.50 16.50
N LEU A 390 -28.57 -18.30 16.45
CA LEU A 390 -28.91 -17.28 15.46
C LEU A 390 -28.64 -17.79 14.04
N ILE A 391 -27.44 -18.33 13.78
CA ILE A 391 -27.05 -18.82 12.46
C ILE A 391 -27.94 -20.00 12.06
N GLU A 392 -28.21 -20.95 12.95
CA GLU A 392 -29.13 -22.07 12.70
C GLU A 392 -30.53 -21.59 12.28
N LYS A 393 -31.09 -20.62 13.01
CA LYS A 393 -32.40 -20.03 12.69
C LYS A 393 -32.40 -19.34 11.32
N ILE A 394 -31.33 -18.63 10.99
CA ILE A 394 -31.18 -17.93 9.70
C ILE A 394 -31.03 -18.94 8.56
N LEU A 395 -30.25 -20.01 8.71
CA LEU A 395 -29.98 -20.94 7.61
C LEU A 395 -31.18 -21.82 7.23
N GLN A 396 -32.10 -22.08 8.16
CA GLN A 396 -33.24 -23.00 7.95
C GLN A 396 -34.18 -22.57 6.80
N PRO A 397 -34.68 -21.33 6.74
CA PRO A 397 -35.60 -20.89 5.67
C PRO A 397 -34.97 -20.88 4.27
N TYR A 398 -33.65 -20.71 4.16
CA TYR A 398 -32.97 -20.64 2.87
C TYR A 398 -32.74 -22.01 2.22
N LEU A 399 -32.58 -23.08 3.01
CA LEU A 399 -32.19 -24.39 2.47
C LEU A 399 -33.15 -24.92 1.38
N PRO A 400 -34.50 -24.91 1.54
CA PRO A 400 -35.41 -25.37 0.49
C PRO A 400 -35.26 -24.60 -0.83
N ILE A 401 -34.94 -23.31 -0.76
CA ILE A 401 -34.78 -22.41 -1.91
C ILE A 401 -33.49 -22.74 -2.66
N LEU A 402 -32.44 -23.12 -1.94
CA LEU A 402 -31.14 -23.46 -2.52
C LEU A 402 -31.12 -24.85 -3.18
N VAL A 403 -31.95 -25.77 -2.67
CA VAL A 403 -32.07 -27.15 -3.17
C VAL A 403 -33.13 -27.28 -4.27
N GLY A 404 -34.20 -26.46 -4.24
CA GLY A 404 -35.29 -26.51 -5.22
C GLY A 404 -35.00 -25.79 -6.55
N ASP A 405 -35.54 -26.33 -7.65
CA ASP A 405 -35.45 -25.74 -9.01
C ASP A 405 -36.44 -24.56 -9.24
N SER A 406 -37.06 -24.00 -8.19
CA SER A 406 -38.12 -22.98 -8.30
C SER A 406 -37.78 -21.70 -7.54
N ILE A 407 -37.47 -20.63 -8.28
CA ILE A 407 -37.03 -19.31 -7.80
C ILE A 407 -38.14 -18.51 -7.07
N ASN A 408 -39.36 -19.03 -6.98
CA ASN A 408 -40.51 -18.26 -6.51
C ASN A 408 -40.76 -18.41 -5.01
N THR A 409 -39.97 -17.78 -4.13
CA THR A 409 -40.51 -17.38 -2.80
C THR A 409 -39.72 -16.43 -1.88
N VAL A 410 -38.57 -15.81 -2.23
CA VAL A 410 -37.89 -14.88 -1.27
C VAL A 410 -37.44 -13.51 -1.81
N VAL A 411 -37.60 -13.20 -3.10
CA VAL A 411 -37.23 -11.86 -3.59
C VAL A 411 -38.47 -11.04 -3.92
N THR A 412 -38.89 -10.21 -2.95
CA THR A 412 -39.85 -9.13 -3.19
C THR A 412 -39.27 -8.09 -4.15
N SER A 413 -40.04 -7.77 -5.20
CA SER A 413 -39.97 -6.58 -6.06
C SER A 413 -38.72 -6.34 -6.94
N THR A 414 -38.34 -7.28 -7.81
CA THR A 414 -37.59 -6.93 -9.04
C THR A 414 -38.04 -7.75 -10.24
N ASP A 415 -38.55 -7.10 -11.29
CA ASP A 415 -39.07 -7.70 -12.53
C ASP A 415 -37.99 -8.24 -13.49
N ASN A 416 -36.70 -8.25 -13.09
CA ASN A 416 -35.59 -8.68 -13.95
C ASN A 416 -35.03 -10.06 -13.51
N PRO A 417 -35.18 -11.12 -14.34
CA PRO A 417 -34.68 -12.47 -14.04
C PRO A 417 -33.16 -12.56 -13.82
N GLU A 418 -32.36 -11.74 -14.52
CA GLU A 418 -30.89 -11.77 -14.39
C GLU A 418 -30.46 -11.30 -13.00
N ARG A 419 -31.10 -10.24 -12.48
CA ARG A 419 -30.82 -9.73 -11.13
C ARG A 419 -31.22 -10.74 -10.05
N GLN A 420 -32.31 -11.48 -10.25
CA GLN A 420 -32.74 -12.54 -9.32
C GLN A 420 -31.72 -13.68 -9.25
N GLY A 421 -31.13 -14.07 -10.40
CA GLY A 421 -30.08 -15.10 -10.44
C GLY A 421 -28.83 -14.72 -9.64
N VAL A 422 -28.36 -13.47 -9.79
CA VAL A 422 -27.18 -12.95 -9.06
C VAL A 422 -27.43 -12.90 -7.55
N ILE A 423 -28.63 -12.49 -7.13
CA ILE A 423 -29.01 -12.46 -5.71
C ILE A 423 -29.01 -13.87 -5.12
N LEU A 424 -29.59 -14.84 -5.82
CA LEU A 424 -29.63 -16.23 -5.37
C LEU A 424 -28.23 -16.85 -5.26
N GLU A 425 -27.33 -16.56 -6.21
CA GLU A 425 -25.94 -17.01 -6.15
C GLU A 425 -25.20 -16.40 -4.95
N THR A 426 -25.42 -15.12 -4.67
CA THR A 426 -24.84 -14.43 -3.50
C THR A 426 -25.35 -15.04 -2.19
N ILE A 427 -26.66 -15.27 -2.07
CA ILE A 427 -27.27 -15.95 -0.92
C ILE A 427 -26.70 -17.37 -0.75
N ARG A 428 -26.57 -18.12 -1.85
CA ARG A 428 -26.00 -19.47 -1.83
C ARG A 428 -24.56 -19.45 -1.31
N LEU A 429 -23.74 -18.50 -1.75
CA LEU A 429 -22.36 -18.35 -1.29
C LEU A 429 -22.31 -18.10 0.22
N MET A 430 -23.12 -17.16 0.71
CA MET A 430 -23.19 -16.82 2.14
C MET A 430 -23.67 -18.02 2.98
N TRP A 431 -24.69 -18.73 2.50
CA TRP A 431 -25.22 -19.93 3.14
C TRP A 431 -24.15 -21.02 3.25
N LEU A 432 -23.42 -21.31 2.16
CA LEU A 432 -22.36 -22.33 2.14
C LEU A 432 -21.23 -21.96 3.10
N HIS A 433 -20.82 -20.69 3.15
CA HIS A 433 -19.78 -20.23 4.08
C HIS A 433 -20.21 -20.43 5.53
N LEU A 434 -21.43 -20.01 5.87
CA LEU A 434 -21.97 -20.16 7.22
C LEU A 434 -22.16 -21.64 7.59
N ALA A 435 -22.66 -22.47 6.69
CA ALA A 435 -22.82 -23.91 6.94
C ALA A 435 -21.47 -24.61 7.19
N LEU A 436 -20.42 -24.26 6.46
CA LEU A 436 -19.07 -24.77 6.70
C LEU A 436 -18.50 -24.29 8.05
N SER A 437 -18.76 -23.04 8.42
CA SER A 437 -18.37 -22.48 9.73
C SER A 437 -19.08 -23.20 10.88
N MET A 438 -20.37 -23.50 10.70
CA MET A 438 -21.17 -24.27 11.66
C MET A 438 -20.70 -25.73 11.74
N LEU A 439 -20.27 -26.34 10.63
CA LEU A 439 -19.70 -27.69 10.63
C LEU A 439 -18.45 -27.76 11.52
N ARG A 440 -17.57 -26.75 11.42
CA ARG A 440 -16.41 -26.61 12.32
C ARG A 440 -16.86 -26.46 13.78
N PHE A 441 -17.81 -25.57 14.06
CA PHE A 441 -18.35 -25.36 15.41
C PHE A 441 -18.92 -26.64 16.02
N TYR A 442 -19.76 -27.38 15.29
CA TYR A 442 -20.32 -28.64 15.78
C TYR A 442 -19.25 -29.70 16.08
N ARG A 443 -18.15 -29.71 15.33
CA ARG A 443 -17.00 -30.59 15.62
C ARG A 443 -16.31 -30.15 16.91
N GLU A 444 -16.05 -28.86 17.08
CA GLU A 444 -15.37 -28.30 18.24
C GLU A 444 -16.18 -28.50 19.54
N GLU A 445 -17.51 -28.37 19.47
CA GLU A 445 -18.43 -28.57 20.61
C GLU A 445 -18.90 -30.02 20.81
N GLY A 446 -18.50 -30.96 19.93
CA GLY A 446 -18.90 -32.37 20.02
C GLY A 446 -20.38 -32.64 19.70
N LEU A 447 -21.02 -31.77 18.91
CA LEU A 447 -22.42 -31.90 18.48
C LEU A 447 -22.56 -32.80 17.24
N ILE A 448 -22.31 -34.10 17.42
CA ILE A 448 -22.17 -35.11 16.34
C ILE A 448 -23.40 -35.19 15.42
N ASP A 449 -24.62 -35.23 15.98
CA ASP A 449 -25.84 -35.36 15.17
C ASP A 449 -26.07 -34.13 14.27
N LYS A 450 -25.79 -32.93 14.81
CA LYS A 450 -25.88 -31.67 14.06
C LYS A 450 -24.80 -31.62 12.97
N TRP A 451 -23.61 -32.13 13.27
CA TRP A 451 -22.50 -32.24 12.33
C TRP A 451 -22.90 -33.10 11.12
N HIS A 452 -23.34 -34.35 11.35
CA HIS A 452 -23.76 -35.26 10.26
C HIS A 452 -24.94 -34.72 9.46
N THR A 453 -25.91 -34.10 10.13
CA THR A 453 -27.05 -33.47 9.47
C THR A 453 -26.60 -32.33 8.55
N THR A 454 -25.63 -31.54 8.96
CA THR A 454 -25.10 -30.41 8.19
C THR A 454 -24.23 -30.89 7.03
N ASP A 455 -23.38 -31.89 7.26
CA ASP A 455 -22.54 -32.51 6.25
C ASP A 455 -23.38 -33.08 5.09
N LYS A 456 -24.49 -33.76 5.41
CA LYS A 456 -25.44 -34.26 4.40
C LYS A 456 -26.06 -33.14 3.56
N LYS A 457 -26.46 -32.02 4.19
CA LYS A 457 -26.99 -30.85 3.48
C LYS A 457 -25.94 -30.22 2.55
N LEU A 458 -24.67 -30.23 2.94
CA LEU A 458 -23.57 -29.76 2.12
C LEU A 458 -23.30 -30.69 0.93
N ASP A 459 -23.47 -32.00 1.08
CA ASP A 459 -23.40 -32.96 -0.04
C ASP A 459 -24.47 -32.68 -1.11
N ASP A 460 -25.71 -32.39 -0.70
CA ASP A 460 -26.79 -32.02 -1.63
C ASP A 460 -26.46 -30.75 -2.45
N LEU A 461 -25.62 -29.86 -1.90
CA LEU A 461 -25.20 -28.61 -2.52
C LEU A 461 -23.76 -28.66 -3.08
N LYS A 462 -23.11 -29.83 -3.10
CA LYS A 462 -21.68 -29.99 -3.42
C LYS A 462 -21.28 -29.39 -4.77
N ARG A 463 -22.17 -29.43 -5.77
CA ARG A 463 -21.94 -28.87 -7.12
C ARG A 463 -21.71 -27.35 -7.13
N TYR A 464 -22.09 -26.66 -6.06
CA TYR A 464 -21.98 -25.21 -5.93
C TYR A 464 -20.80 -24.75 -5.05
N LEU A 465 -20.09 -25.68 -4.41
CA LEU A 465 -18.92 -25.34 -3.61
C LEU A 465 -17.78 -24.87 -4.52
N SER A 466 -17.13 -23.76 -4.13
CA SER A 466 -15.87 -23.36 -4.75
C SER A 466 -14.77 -24.40 -4.50
N GLN A 467 -13.66 -24.33 -5.24
CA GLN A 467 -12.54 -25.25 -5.02
C GLN A 467 -11.99 -25.16 -3.58
N ASP A 468 -11.88 -23.94 -3.04
CA ASP A 468 -11.48 -23.70 -1.64
C ASP A 468 -12.50 -24.25 -0.63
N GLN A 469 -13.79 -24.04 -0.86
CA GLN A 469 -14.84 -24.57 0.03
C GLN A 469 -14.90 -26.10 0.03
N ASN A 470 -14.65 -26.71 -1.13
CA ASN A 470 -14.57 -28.15 -1.26
C ASN A 470 -13.34 -28.71 -0.53
N ALA A 471 -12.17 -28.06 -0.67
CA ALA A 471 -10.98 -28.39 0.10
C ALA A 471 -11.20 -28.23 1.62
N PHE A 472 -11.90 -27.17 2.04
CA PHE A 472 -12.30 -26.97 3.44
C PHE A 472 -13.22 -28.10 3.94
N LEU A 473 -14.21 -28.54 3.14
CA LEU A 473 -15.10 -29.62 3.53
C LEU A 473 -14.35 -30.94 3.74
N HIS A 474 -13.43 -31.29 2.84
CA HIS A 474 -12.56 -32.46 3.02
C HIS A 474 -11.65 -32.33 4.26
N PHE A 475 -11.13 -31.12 4.51
CA PHE A 475 -10.36 -30.82 5.71
C PHE A 475 -11.18 -31.08 6.99
N GLU A 476 -12.39 -30.54 7.09
CA GLU A 476 -13.25 -30.71 8.26
C GLU A 476 -13.72 -32.16 8.44
N ARG A 477 -14.03 -32.89 7.36
CA ARG A 477 -14.35 -34.34 7.43
C ARG A 477 -13.19 -35.14 8.01
N THR A 478 -11.97 -34.85 7.55
CA THR A 478 -10.77 -35.52 8.05
C THR A 478 -10.49 -35.16 9.51
N PHE A 479 -10.64 -33.88 9.88
CA PHE A 479 -10.50 -33.41 11.27
C PHE A 479 -11.56 -34.02 12.20
N PHE A 480 -12.79 -34.20 11.72
CA PHE A 480 -13.84 -34.86 12.47
C PHE A 480 -13.46 -36.30 12.82
N SER A 481 -12.98 -37.08 11.83
CA SER A 481 -12.47 -38.43 12.06
C SER A 481 -11.27 -38.45 13.03
N LEU A 482 -10.37 -37.47 12.93
CA LEU A 482 -9.24 -37.34 13.86
C LEU A 482 -9.70 -37.10 15.30
N PHE A 483 -10.66 -36.19 15.52
CA PHE A 483 -11.25 -35.91 16.84
C PHE A 483 -12.03 -37.10 17.40
N ALA A 484 -12.68 -37.87 16.54
CA ALA A 484 -13.35 -39.11 16.90
C ALA A 484 -12.38 -40.29 17.12
N LEU A 485 -11.07 -40.09 16.89
CA LEU A 485 -10.03 -41.13 16.92
C LEU A 485 -10.28 -42.29 15.94
N ASP A 486 -11.03 -42.05 14.86
CA ASP A 486 -11.32 -43.01 13.80
C ASP A 486 -10.27 -42.93 12.68
N LEU A 487 -9.11 -43.57 12.92
CA LEU A 487 -8.01 -43.60 11.96
C LEU A 487 -8.37 -44.29 10.63
N PRO A 488 -9.14 -45.40 10.59
CA PRO A 488 -9.60 -45.97 9.32
C PRO A 488 -10.42 -45.00 8.47
N GLU A 489 -11.40 -44.30 9.05
CA GLU A 489 -12.21 -43.33 8.31
C GLU A 489 -11.36 -42.12 7.91
N MET A 490 -10.46 -41.64 8.78
CA MET A 490 -9.53 -40.56 8.45
C MET A 490 -8.69 -40.89 7.21
N ARG A 491 -8.14 -42.11 7.11
CA ARG A 491 -7.37 -42.55 5.94
C ARG A 491 -8.22 -42.58 4.68
N LYS A 492 -9.47 -43.06 4.79
CA LYS A 492 -10.43 -43.07 3.68
C LYS A 492 -10.77 -41.65 3.21
N GLN A 493 -11.00 -40.71 4.12
CA GLN A 493 -11.26 -39.30 3.77
C GLN A 493 -10.06 -38.63 3.09
N LEU A 494 -8.83 -38.89 3.55
CA LEU A 494 -7.61 -38.39 2.93
C LEU A 494 -7.39 -38.96 1.52
N MET A 495 -7.63 -40.26 1.32
CA MET A 495 -7.57 -40.87 -0.02
C MET A 495 -8.62 -40.32 -0.97
N ALA A 496 -9.78 -39.94 -0.44
CA ALA A 496 -10.86 -39.33 -1.22
C ALA A 496 -10.64 -37.84 -1.52
N TRP A 497 -9.67 -37.18 -0.88
CA TRP A 497 -9.36 -35.76 -1.10
C TRP A 497 -8.50 -35.57 -2.37
N PRO A 498 -9.07 -35.04 -3.48
CA PRO A 498 -8.34 -34.89 -4.73
C PRO A 498 -7.18 -33.89 -4.61
N SER A 499 -6.05 -34.21 -5.23
CA SER A 499 -4.92 -33.29 -5.32
C SER A 499 -5.23 -32.12 -6.24
N ASN A 500 -4.90 -30.90 -5.83
CA ASN A 500 -5.08 -29.69 -6.62
C ASN A 500 -3.91 -28.71 -6.49
N GLU A 501 -3.00 -28.73 -7.48
CA GLU A 501 -1.82 -27.84 -7.51
C GLU A 501 -2.17 -26.35 -7.63
N SER A 502 -3.40 -26.01 -8.04
CA SER A 502 -3.83 -24.61 -8.09
C SER A 502 -3.99 -24.01 -6.69
N LEU A 503 -4.20 -24.85 -5.66
CA LEU A 503 -4.44 -24.51 -4.26
C LEU A 503 -3.30 -25.01 -3.34
N PRO A 504 -2.07 -24.49 -3.46
CA PRO A 504 -0.91 -25.01 -2.72
C PRO A 504 -1.04 -24.90 -1.20
N TYR A 505 -1.79 -23.91 -0.70
CA TYR A 505 -2.03 -23.78 0.74
C TYR A 505 -2.89 -24.95 1.28
N TRP A 506 -3.90 -25.39 0.52
CA TRP A 506 -4.72 -26.54 0.90
C TRP A 506 -3.96 -27.85 0.78
N GLU A 507 -3.11 -27.98 -0.23
CA GLU A 507 -2.17 -29.10 -0.37
C GLU A 507 -1.23 -29.22 0.83
N ALA A 508 -0.66 -28.11 1.29
CA ALA A 508 0.15 -28.08 2.50
C ALA A 508 -0.65 -28.51 3.74
N LYS A 509 -1.89 -28.03 3.93
CA LYS A 509 -2.76 -28.46 5.05
C LYS A 509 -3.10 -29.95 4.98
N ARG A 510 -3.41 -30.48 3.79
CA ARG A 510 -3.65 -31.91 3.57
C ARG A 510 -2.42 -32.73 3.94
N ALA A 511 -1.23 -32.29 3.54
CA ALA A 511 0.02 -32.91 3.93
C ALA A 511 0.30 -32.86 5.44
N GLY A 512 -0.08 -31.77 6.12
CA GLY A 512 -0.05 -31.72 7.58
C GLY A 512 -0.87 -32.85 8.22
N LEU A 513 -2.06 -33.13 7.70
CA LEU A 513 -2.89 -34.27 8.16
C LEU A 513 -2.28 -35.64 7.85
N LEU A 514 -1.54 -35.79 6.75
CA LEU A 514 -0.76 -36.99 6.46
C LEU A 514 0.38 -37.17 7.48
N ALA A 515 1.02 -36.08 7.90
CA ALA A 515 2.05 -36.12 8.93
C ALA A 515 1.49 -36.58 10.29
N GLU A 516 0.29 -36.13 10.68
CA GLU A 516 -0.38 -36.55 11.93
C GLU A 516 -0.65 -38.06 11.99
N ILE A 517 -0.85 -38.73 10.84
CA ILE A 517 -1.03 -40.20 10.78
C ILE A 517 0.27 -40.97 10.52
N GLY A 518 1.42 -40.30 10.66
CA GLY A 518 2.75 -40.87 10.56
C GLY A 518 3.33 -40.97 9.14
N GLN A 519 2.63 -40.44 8.12
CA GLN A 519 3.12 -40.40 6.73
C GLN A 519 3.98 -39.14 6.50
N ILE A 520 5.02 -38.99 7.31
CA ILE A 520 5.82 -37.75 7.38
C ILE A 520 6.68 -37.53 6.13
N GLU A 521 7.18 -38.58 5.48
CA GLU A 521 7.98 -38.46 4.26
C GLU A 521 7.15 -37.98 3.05
N ASP A 522 5.92 -38.51 2.90
CA ASP A 522 4.99 -38.06 1.85
C ASP A 522 4.53 -36.63 2.12
N ALA A 523 4.26 -36.30 3.39
CA ALA A 523 3.92 -34.95 3.82
C ALA A 523 5.03 -33.93 3.49
N GLU A 524 6.28 -34.25 3.80
CA GLU A 524 7.44 -33.40 3.49
C GLU A 524 7.47 -33.05 2.00
N LYS A 525 7.37 -34.07 1.13
CA LYS A 525 7.40 -33.90 -0.33
C LYS A 525 6.28 -33.00 -0.84
N ILE A 526 5.05 -33.19 -0.36
CA ILE A 526 3.89 -32.39 -0.79
C ILE A 526 4.02 -30.94 -0.32
N ILE A 527 4.49 -30.70 0.91
CA ILE A 527 4.67 -29.34 1.45
C ILE A 527 5.80 -28.62 0.68
N GLU A 528 6.89 -29.31 0.35
CA GLU A 528 7.97 -28.75 -0.47
C GLU A 528 7.47 -28.33 -1.86
N GLN A 529 6.70 -29.19 -2.52
CA GLN A 529 6.10 -28.87 -3.82
C GLN A 529 5.12 -27.70 -3.72
N SER A 530 4.32 -27.66 -2.65
CA SER A 530 3.38 -26.56 -2.37
C SER A 530 4.11 -25.23 -2.17
N LEU A 531 5.21 -25.25 -1.40
CA LEU A 531 6.06 -24.08 -1.18
C LEU A 531 6.71 -23.59 -2.48
N HIS A 532 7.17 -24.53 -3.32
CA HIS A 532 7.71 -24.19 -4.64
C HIS A 532 6.67 -23.49 -5.52
N THR A 533 5.43 -24.01 -5.56
CA THR A 533 4.31 -23.41 -6.31
C THR A 533 3.93 -22.03 -5.79
N ILE A 534 3.96 -21.81 -4.47
CA ILE A 534 3.71 -20.47 -3.90
C ILE A 534 4.80 -19.49 -4.35
N ARG A 535 6.06 -19.89 -4.26
CA ARG A 535 7.20 -19.05 -4.65
C ARG A 535 7.26 -18.77 -6.15
N SER A 536 6.92 -19.74 -6.99
CA SER A 536 6.85 -19.52 -8.43
C SER A 536 5.78 -18.49 -8.78
N LYS A 537 4.62 -18.53 -8.13
CA LYS A 537 3.57 -17.51 -8.27
C LYS A 537 4.00 -16.13 -7.74
N LEU A 538 4.74 -16.07 -6.63
CA LEU A 538 5.29 -14.82 -6.09
C LEU A 538 6.27 -14.14 -7.04
N ASN A 539 7.05 -14.91 -7.80
CA ASN A 539 8.01 -14.35 -8.74
C ASN A 539 7.34 -13.68 -9.97
N LEU A 540 6.04 -13.91 -10.21
CA LEU A 540 5.33 -13.38 -11.38
C LEU A 540 4.89 -11.92 -11.19
N ARG A 541 4.70 -11.45 -9.95
CA ARG A 541 4.17 -10.12 -9.65
C ARG A 541 4.75 -9.56 -8.34
N PRO A 542 5.12 -8.28 -8.29
CA PRO A 542 5.54 -7.66 -7.04
C PRO A 542 4.39 -7.64 -6.02
N VAL A 543 4.73 -7.84 -4.76
CA VAL A 543 3.77 -7.83 -3.64
C VAL A 543 3.49 -6.38 -3.25
N THR A 544 2.29 -5.90 -3.55
CA THR A 544 1.85 -4.53 -3.26
C THR A 544 0.69 -4.53 -2.26
N THR A 545 -0.51 -4.91 -2.71
CA THR A 545 -1.77 -4.90 -1.95
C THR A 545 -2.25 -6.28 -1.52
N ASP A 546 -1.84 -7.33 -2.23
CA ASP A 546 -2.25 -8.72 -1.98
C ASP A 546 -1.14 -9.49 -1.26
N TYR A 547 -1.40 -9.81 0.00
CA TYR A 547 -0.50 -10.54 0.89
C TYR A 547 -0.80 -12.03 0.97
N THR A 548 -1.72 -12.54 0.15
CA THR A 548 -2.14 -13.95 0.18
C THR A 548 -0.95 -14.88 0.04
N LEU A 549 -0.14 -14.72 -1.01
CA LEU A 549 0.95 -15.65 -1.29
C LEU A 549 2.11 -15.54 -0.28
N VAL A 550 2.46 -14.33 0.18
CA VAL A 550 3.51 -14.15 1.20
C VAL A 550 3.06 -14.67 2.57
N SER A 551 1.77 -14.56 2.89
CA SER A 551 1.22 -15.15 4.11
C SER A 551 1.17 -16.67 4.02
N GLN A 552 0.71 -17.23 2.89
CA GLN A 552 0.75 -18.67 2.64
C GLN A 552 2.17 -19.23 2.69
N GLU A 553 3.16 -18.53 2.11
CA GLU A 553 4.57 -18.92 2.17
C GLU A 553 5.04 -19.03 3.62
N ALA A 554 4.76 -18.01 4.45
CA ALA A 554 5.21 -17.97 5.84
C ALA A 554 4.69 -19.16 6.66
N PHE A 555 3.39 -19.49 6.55
CA PHE A 555 2.78 -20.60 7.28
C PHE A 555 3.14 -21.98 6.68
N THR A 556 3.34 -22.06 5.36
CA THR A 556 3.79 -23.30 4.71
C THR A 556 5.22 -23.64 5.11
N MET A 557 6.11 -22.66 5.22
CA MET A 557 7.46 -22.85 5.76
C MET A 557 7.44 -23.30 7.21
N LEU A 558 6.53 -22.77 8.04
CA LEU A 558 6.39 -23.19 9.44
C LEU A 558 6.00 -24.67 9.52
N LEU A 559 4.99 -25.06 8.75
CA LEU A 559 4.55 -26.46 8.68
C LEU A 559 5.66 -27.38 8.15
N LEU A 560 6.38 -26.95 7.10
CA LEU A 560 7.51 -27.70 6.55
C LEU A 560 8.61 -27.91 7.59
N GLN A 561 8.94 -26.88 8.39
CA GLN A 561 9.92 -27.01 9.46
C GLN A 561 9.48 -28.06 10.49
N TYR A 562 8.20 -28.05 10.92
CA TYR A 562 7.71 -29.07 11.86
C TYR A 562 7.79 -30.48 11.29
N VAL A 563 7.39 -30.69 10.03
CA VAL A 563 7.45 -32.00 9.39
C VAL A 563 8.90 -32.46 9.21
N ARG A 564 9.80 -31.58 8.76
CA ARG A 564 11.24 -31.90 8.64
C ARG A 564 11.84 -32.27 9.98
N ASN A 565 11.51 -31.54 11.05
CA ASN A 565 11.96 -31.89 12.40
C ASN A 565 11.49 -33.29 12.79
N ALA A 566 10.23 -33.64 12.53
CA ALA A 566 9.71 -34.99 12.77
C ALA A 566 10.46 -36.07 11.96
N VAL A 567 10.80 -35.79 10.70
CA VAL A 567 11.60 -36.70 9.86
C VAL A 567 13.00 -36.90 10.43
N GLN A 568 13.68 -35.84 10.90
CA GLN A 568 15.01 -35.95 11.52
C GLN A 568 14.95 -36.70 12.84
N LEU A 569 13.91 -36.47 13.66
CA LEU A 569 13.67 -37.21 14.90
C LEU A 569 13.50 -38.71 14.63
N LYS A 570 12.71 -39.09 13.61
CA LYS A 570 12.54 -40.49 13.18
C LYS A 570 13.88 -41.14 12.75
N LYS A 571 14.78 -40.36 12.17
CA LYS A 571 16.13 -40.80 11.76
C LYS A 571 17.16 -40.79 12.90
N GLY A 572 16.81 -40.27 14.08
CA GLY A 572 17.72 -40.13 15.23
C GLY A 572 18.78 -39.03 15.06
N ASN A 573 18.58 -38.08 14.15
CA ASN A 573 19.54 -37.01 13.84
C ASN A 573 19.16 -35.70 14.56
N TRP A 574 19.54 -35.59 15.83
CA TRP A 574 19.20 -34.45 16.67
C TRP A 574 19.93 -33.16 16.28
N GLU A 575 21.18 -33.27 15.82
CA GLU A 575 22.01 -32.11 15.43
C GLU A 575 21.44 -31.39 14.20
N ALA A 576 20.82 -32.13 13.28
CA ALA A 576 20.22 -31.55 12.07
C ALA A 576 18.95 -30.71 12.33
N ILE A 577 18.30 -30.85 13.49
CA ILE A 577 17.06 -30.10 13.80
C ILE A 577 17.33 -28.59 13.88
N GLU A 578 18.46 -28.20 14.48
CA GLU A 578 18.85 -26.80 14.58
C GLU A 578 19.25 -26.21 13.22
N GLU A 579 19.85 -27.03 12.35
CA GLU A 579 20.19 -26.64 10.98
C GLU A 579 18.93 -26.41 10.13
N VAL A 580 17.92 -27.28 10.23
CA VAL A 580 16.63 -27.12 9.54
C VAL A 580 15.97 -25.79 9.90
N GLY A 581 15.99 -25.39 11.18
CA GLY A 581 15.41 -24.12 11.62
C GLY A 581 16.12 -22.88 11.04
N ARG A 582 17.44 -22.97 10.82
CA ARG A 582 18.23 -21.86 10.27
C ARG A 582 17.94 -21.59 8.78
N GLN A 583 17.57 -22.62 8.01
CA GLN A 583 17.33 -22.51 6.55
C GLN A 583 16.29 -21.46 6.15
N PHE A 584 15.33 -21.18 7.04
CA PHE A 584 14.19 -20.31 6.74
C PHE A 584 14.28 -18.92 7.39
N THR A 585 15.28 -18.70 8.25
CA THR A 585 15.34 -17.51 9.11
C THR A 585 15.42 -16.20 8.31
N GLU A 586 16.31 -16.13 7.31
CA GLU A 586 16.45 -14.94 6.46
C GLU A 586 15.15 -14.64 5.69
N ARG A 587 14.50 -15.69 5.17
CA ARG A 587 13.25 -15.52 4.42
C ARG A 587 12.12 -15.04 5.33
N TRP A 588 11.96 -15.58 6.54
CA TRP A 588 10.97 -15.05 7.48
C TRP A 588 11.24 -13.61 7.86
N ASN A 589 12.50 -13.21 8.06
CA ASN A 589 12.83 -11.81 8.32
C ASN A 589 12.41 -10.90 7.15
N ALA A 590 12.58 -11.35 5.90
CA ALA A 590 12.07 -10.61 4.74
C ALA A 590 10.54 -10.55 4.71
N LEU A 591 9.82 -11.59 5.16
CA LEU A 591 8.35 -11.62 5.17
C LEU A 591 7.72 -10.73 6.26
N LYS A 592 8.48 -10.33 7.29
CA LYS A 592 8.02 -9.39 8.33
C LYS A 592 7.60 -8.03 7.78
N GLN A 593 8.19 -7.58 6.66
CA GLN A 593 7.78 -6.34 5.99
C GLN A 593 6.30 -6.35 5.56
N TYR A 594 5.72 -7.55 5.37
CA TYR A 594 4.32 -7.77 5.03
C TYR A 594 3.46 -8.15 6.25
N LYS A 595 3.98 -7.95 7.48
CA LYS A 595 3.40 -8.44 8.74
C LYS A 595 3.14 -9.97 8.76
N CYS A 596 3.88 -10.74 7.96
CA CYS A 596 3.75 -12.19 7.90
C CYS A 596 4.79 -12.87 8.81
N ASP A 597 4.50 -12.90 10.12
CA ASP A 597 5.37 -13.52 11.13
C ASP A 597 4.62 -14.59 11.94
N PRO A 598 4.69 -15.87 11.51
CA PRO A 598 3.97 -16.94 12.18
C PRO A 598 4.55 -17.26 13.56
N TRP A 599 5.83 -16.97 13.81
CA TRP A 599 6.48 -17.22 15.09
C TRP A 599 6.02 -16.23 16.15
N ASN A 600 5.93 -14.95 15.79
CA ASN A 600 5.37 -13.94 16.67
C ASN A 600 3.91 -14.25 17.04
N GLU A 601 3.07 -14.65 16.06
CA GLU A 601 1.68 -15.06 16.35
C GLU A 601 1.64 -16.26 17.32
N LEU A 602 2.46 -17.29 17.12
CA LEU A 602 2.54 -18.43 18.03
C LEU A 602 3.00 -18.03 19.44
N GLU A 603 3.97 -17.11 19.55
CA GLU A 603 4.42 -16.60 20.84
C GLU A 603 3.31 -15.83 21.57
N LEU A 604 2.56 -15.00 20.85
CA LEU A 604 1.40 -14.29 21.40
C LEU A 604 0.33 -15.27 21.90
N PHE A 605 0.02 -16.34 21.15
CA PHE A 605 -0.91 -17.37 21.63
C PHE A 605 -0.39 -18.08 22.87
N LYS A 606 0.90 -18.44 22.90
CA LYS A 606 1.51 -19.06 24.09
C LYS A 606 1.39 -18.14 25.30
N ARG A 607 1.71 -16.85 25.15
CA ARG A 607 1.57 -15.86 26.22
C ARG A 607 0.14 -15.78 26.74
N CYS A 608 -0.85 -15.69 25.85
CA CYS A 608 -2.27 -15.69 26.22
C CYS A 608 -2.69 -16.96 26.99
N LEU A 609 -2.21 -18.14 26.59
CA LEU A 609 -2.52 -19.41 27.25
C LEU A 609 -1.81 -19.57 28.61
N THR A 610 -0.62 -18.98 28.78
CA THR A 610 0.15 -19.04 30.02
C THR A 610 -0.19 -17.94 31.03
N GLY A 611 -0.85 -16.87 30.59
CA GLY A 611 -1.26 -15.77 31.46
C GLY A 611 -2.34 -16.19 32.45
N MET A 612 -2.26 -15.71 33.69
CA MET A 612 -3.37 -15.89 34.64
C MET A 612 -4.60 -15.13 34.11
N PRO A 613 -5.82 -15.68 34.22
CA PRO A 613 -7.03 -14.97 33.88
C PRO A 613 -7.10 -13.69 34.71
N ILE A 614 -7.04 -12.53 34.06
CA ILE A 614 -7.22 -11.26 34.75
C ILE A 614 -8.72 -11.10 35.00
N GLU A 615 -9.15 -11.20 36.25
CA GLU A 615 -10.50 -10.81 36.64
C GLU A 615 -10.71 -9.34 36.29
N GLN A 616 -11.64 -9.07 35.36
CA GLN A 616 -12.03 -7.69 35.06
C GLN A 616 -12.92 -7.16 36.19
N HIS A 617 -12.36 -6.36 37.08
CA HIS A 617 -13.17 -5.58 38.01
C HIS A 617 -13.78 -4.38 37.28
N VAL A 618 -15.08 -4.49 36.96
CA VAL A 618 -15.90 -3.45 36.29
C VAL A 618 -15.95 -2.13 37.09
N PHE A 619 -15.63 -2.18 38.38
CA PHE A 619 -15.51 -1.02 39.25
C PHE A 619 -14.45 -1.27 40.34
N THR A 620 -13.78 -0.21 40.78
CA THR A 620 -13.03 -0.22 42.05
C THR A 620 -13.86 0.47 43.12
N GLU A 621 -14.07 -0.19 44.26
CA GLU A 621 -14.69 0.42 45.44
C GLU A 621 -13.61 0.97 46.37
N LYS A 622 -13.63 2.29 46.59
CA LYS A 622 -12.83 2.90 47.64
C LYS A 622 -13.75 3.33 48.77
N ARG A 623 -13.53 2.77 49.97
CA ARG A 623 -14.22 3.23 51.20
C ARG A 623 -13.62 4.57 51.60
N GLU A 624 -14.48 5.56 51.81
CA GLU A 624 -14.06 6.88 52.26
C GLU A 624 -13.89 6.91 53.78
N PHE A 625 -13.35 8.02 54.30
CA PHE A 625 -13.12 8.22 55.72
C PHE A 625 -14.42 8.24 56.54
N ASP A 626 -15.54 8.66 55.93
CA ASP A 626 -16.86 8.63 56.56
C ASP A 626 -17.46 7.21 56.55
N ILE A 627 -17.86 6.74 57.73
CA ILE A 627 -18.39 5.40 57.96
C ILE A 627 -19.64 5.17 57.08
N GLY A 628 -19.52 4.24 56.12
CA GLY A 628 -20.61 3.80 55.25
C GLY A 628 -20.59 4.38 53.83
N ARG A 629 -19.67 5.31 53.52
CA ARG A 629 -19.58 5.91 52.18
C ARG A 629 -18.57 5.17 51.30
N VAL A 630 -19.02 4.72 50.13
CA VAL A 630 -18.22 3.99 49.14
C VAL A 630 -18.28 4.74 47.82
N THR A 631 -17.11 5.08 47.28
CA THR A 631 -17.00 5.65 45.94
C THR A 631 -16.66 4.52 44.98
N LYS A 632 -17.57 4.27 44.03
CA LYS A 632 -17.37 3.30 42.94
C LYS A 632 -16.82 4.03 41.73
N THR A 633 -15.59 3.71 41.34
CA THR A 633 -14.99 4.22 40.10
C THR A 633 -15.16 3.16 39.03
N HIS A 634 -15.95 3.45 38.00
CA HIS A 634 -16.09 2.59 36.82
C HIS A 634 -14.91 2.83 35.87
N HIS A 635 -14.17 1.78 35.55
CA HIS A 635 -13.07 1.86 34.59
C HIS A 635 -13.62 1.65 33.18
N MET A 636 -13.64 2.69 32.35
CA MET A 636 -13.97 2.60 30.92
C MET A 636 -12.72 2.31 30.07
N GLY A 637 -11.84 1.44 30.55
CA GLY A 637 -10.61 1.03 29.86
C GLY A 637 -10.65 -0.47 29.54
N PHE A 638 -10.38 -0.82 28.29
CA PHE A 638 -10.18 -2.21 27.87
C PHE A 638 -8.77 -2.66 28.21
N ASN A 639 -8.63 -3.86 28.75
CA ASN A 639 -7.33 -4.53 28.86
C ASN A 639 -7.30 -5.66 27.81
N ASP A 640 -6.38 -5.57 26.85
CA ASP A 640 -6.28 -6.49 25.70
C ASP A 640 -5.96 -7.95 26.09
N GLU A 641 -5.58 -8.17 27.36
CA GLU A 641 -5.19 -9.47 27.93
C GLU A 641 -6.38 -10.36 28.35
N ALA A 642 -7.61 -9.83 28.41
CA ALA A 642 -8.80 -10.59 28.83
C ALA A 642 -9.46 -11.39 27.69
N ARG A 643 -8.66 -11.95 26.77
CA ARG A 643 -9.18 -12.63 25.56
C ARG A 643 -9.83 -13.99 25.81
N ALA A 644 -9.73 -14.56 27.00
CA ALA A 644 -10.25 -15.90 27.31
C ALA A 644 -11.16 -15.99 28.56
N ALA A 645 -11.37 -14.90 29.31
CA ALA A 645 -11.98 -14.98 30.64
C ALA A 645 -13.45 -14.51 30.73
N THR A 646 -14.05 -13.98 29.67
CA THR A 646 -15.38 -13.34 29.72
C THR A 646 -16.50 -14.14 29.04
N GLN A 647 -16.38 -15.47 28.98
CA GLN A 647 -17.44 -16.36 28.48
C GLN A 647 -17.89 -17.40 29.51
N ASN A 648 -18.20 -16.94 30.73
CA ASN A 648 -19.07 -17.69 31.65
C ASN A 648 -20.35 -16.90 31.92
#